data_AF-A0A8J8JTS5-F1
#
_entry.id   AF-A0A8J8JTS5-F1
#
_cell.length_a   1.000
_cell.length_b   1.000
_cell.length_c   1.000
_cell.angle_alpha   90.00
_cell.angle_beta   90.00
_cell.angle_gamma   90.00
#
_symmetry.space_group_name_H-M   'P 1'
#
loop_
_entity.id
_entity.type
_entity.pdbx_description
1 polymer ?
#
loop_
_entity_poly.entity_id
_entity_poly.type
_entity_poly.pdbx_seq_one_letter_code
_entity_poly.pdbx_strand_id
1 'polypeptide(L)'
;MAGTVEAVQSTLHVVPFELPALGGGTAMWSDAEHNTGSYSVELYAPASSYAAVGTRAYTGTIDDITSLSFWYKHNPYADWVGPRMFLLLEKDGNYYRAGTNCVVKSDTGWKQADAINGADSDFYVAEENKDQIWGYTETDETGIPETGGADGLTFAELQTALTGATVQAVGVLMSAGEGEGPGGAYVDDIAINGTTYYGMIQDAIDAALPGDTINVATGTYDEQLLIDGKDLTIQAASTPVITGVADAEYIIKVTNADVTLDGLTINGTGNNIKYGIWYYDDGSGTTSGTITNCTVKNIEQADGSQANIKIDNSPVDITNNTIKEFFKNGVFVKSAGSTGTISGNEIILRTINDVSEVQYGVQVGWGADVTIQNNTIYDSTIASLGIYDWYWTSCGILVLDSSATTGSSANIINNHIHHCMEGVHIGYQAVEGDTSYGLIQDNNIHDCFWCVGVVGDASADIENNTIKMLDQNVIDFVSPGGEGIFVGGAWTTIHEYPTATITDNTIDNFDMGIDIYEFADVTITGNDITNNDYGIYTNADACEGWAQTVVAHCNNIVGNSVYGVDNSENSATFDATNNWWGDENGPSGEGVGSGDAVSENVDYDPWLDAPYPGGEPINFTDATTETAPAGTSEIDATTEADTNVSINTTAPVNVTIGNFSKNPGTGFGGDIGKYIDVHLNDTANVTNMTIKLFYTNAELNGLDESSLKLYWWARGEVGRTGGRWVSCSNTGVNTTDQNGYSGYIWAYIDNTTTTPRISDMTGQPFGGRGSPPVPVPEYNIFGLLALIGILSVVLAVATSRRRG
;
A
#
# COMPACT_ATOMS: atom_id res chain seq x y z
N MET A 1 -6.45 53.63 -6.74
CA MET A 1 -5.94 52.49 -7.52
C MET A 1 -4.57 52.17 -6.98
N ALA A 2 -4.50 51.28 -6.00
CA ALA A 2 -3.24 50.69 -5.58
C ALA A 2 -3.06 49.45 -6.47
N GLY A 3 -2.33 49.60 -7.57
CA GLY A 3 -1.86 48.46 -8.33
C GLY A 3 -0.62 47.94 -7.63
N THR A 4 -0.71 46.76 -7.03
CA THR A 4 0.46 45.96 -6.66
C THR A 4 1.19 45.63 -7.95
N VAL A 5 2.38 46.21 -8.11
CA VAL A 5 3.34 45.73 -9.10
C VAL A 5 3.77 44.36 -8.58
N GLU A 6 3.35 43.29 -9.24
CA GLU A 6 3.90 41.96 -8.98
C GLU A 6 5.42 42.06 -9.11
N ALA A 7 6.15 41.70 -8.06
CA ALA A 7 7.59 41.58 -8.12
C ALA A 7 7.93 40.60 -9.25
N VAL A 8 8.90 40.95 -10.09
CA VAL A 8 9.35 40.05 -11.16
C VAL A 8 10.03 38.87 -10.48
N GLN A 9 9.39 37.69 -10.56
CA GLN A 9 9.98 36.43 -10.09
C GLN A 9 11.35 36.24 -10.71
N SER A 10 12.33 35.91 -9.87
CA SER A 10 13.72 35.73 -10.24
C SER A 10 14.20 34.32 -9.88
N THR A 11 15.30 33.92 -10.50
CA THR A 11 15.97 32.66 -10.19
C THR A 11 17.28 32.96 -9.49
N LEU A 12 17.41 32.51 -8.25
CA LEU A 12 18.64 32.59 -7.48
C LEU A 12 19.43 31.29 -7.66
N HIS A 13 20.75 31.38 -7.65
CA HIS A 13 21.64 30.25 -7.91
C HIS A 13 22.54 30.00 -6.71
N VAL A 14 22.39 28.83 -6.08
CA VAL A 14 23.21 28.39 -4.96
C VAL A 14 24.26 27.41 -5.46
N VAL A 15 25.52 27.67 -5.16
CA VAL A 15 26.67 26.84 -5.53
C VAL A 15 27.64 26.79 -4.36
N PRO A 16 28.35 25.68 -4.09
CA PRO A 16 29.32 25.67 -3.00
C PRO A 16 30.45 26.66 -3.28
N PHE A 17 30.76 27.50 -2.29
CA PHE A 17 31.92 28.38 -2.34
C PHE A 17 33.15 27.73 -1.71
N GLU A 18 34.29 27.90 -2.35
CA GLU A 18 35.60 27.59 -1.80
C GLU A 18 36.09 28.79 -0.97
N LEU A 19 36.56 28.52 0.25
CA LEU A 19 37.09 29.54 1.17
C LEU A 19 38.59 29.32 1.47
N PRO A 20 39.49 29.34 0.46
CA PRO A 20 40.89 29.03 0.68
C PRO A 20 41.61 30.15 1.44
N ALA A 21 42.49 29.76 2.36
CA ALA A 21 43.34 30.69 3.10
C ALA A 21 44.71 30.08 3.43
N LEU A 22 45.74 30.93 3.55
CA LEU A 22 47.13 30.53 3.84
C LEU A 22 47.85 31.59 4.67
N GLY A 23 48.93 31.22 5.35
CA GLY A 23 49.82 32.18 6.03
C GLY A 23 49.18 32.88 7.22
N GLY A 24 48.12 32.30 7.80
CA GLY A 24 47.35 32.90 8.90
C GLY A 24 46.16 33.75 8.44
N GLY A 25 45.87 33.80 7.14
CA GLY A 25 44.61 34.36 6.64
C GLY A 25 43.42 33.50 7.04
N THR A 26 42.23 34.11 7.05
CA THR A 26 40.96 33.44 7.32
C THR A 26 39.90 33.87 6.32
N ALA A 27 39.11 32.91 5.83
CA ALA A 27 37.92 33.13 5.03
C ALA A 27 36.80 32.31 5.68
N MET A 28 35.72 32.97 6.09
CA MET A 28 34.62 32.30 6.78
C MET A 28 33.30 33.02 6.54
N TRP A 29 32.21 32.25 6.52
CA TRP A 29 30.86 32.79 6.53
C TRP A 29 30.60 33.59 7.81
N SER A 30 29.91 34.72 7.68
CA SER A 30 29.62 35.65 8.75
C SER A 30 28.22 36.26 8.58
N ASP A 31 27.46 36.32 9.66
CA ASP A 31 26.17 37.00 9.77
C ASP A 31 26.30 38.46 10.25
N ALA A 32 27.51 38.87 10.66
CA ALA A 32 27.76 40.18 11.25
C ALA A 32 27.52 41.37 10.29
N GLU A 33 27.82 41.17 9.00
CA GLU A 33 27.68 42.15 7.93
C GLU A 33 27.34 41.39 6.65
N HIS A 34 26.33 41.84 5.90
CA HIS A 34 25.91 41.29 4.61
C HIS A 34 25.25 42.38 3.77
N ASN A 35 25.25 42.24 2.44
CA ASN A 35 24.63 43.18 1.51
C ASN A 35 23.20 42.76 1.18
N THR A 36 23.01 41.49 0.84
CA THR A 36 21.68 40.85 0.74
C THR A 36 21.63 39.61 1.63
N GLY A 37 20.47 38.97 1.72
CA GLY A 37 20.31 37.75 2.51
C GLY A 37 20.67 37.94 3.98
N SER A 38 21.40 36.96 4.52
CA SER A 38 21.77 36.86 5.93
C SER A 38 23.27 36.66 6.14
N TYR A 39 24.02 36.30 5.10
CA TYR A 39 25.43 35.94 5.20
C TYR A 39 26.29 36.65 4.16
N SER A 40 27.53 36.92 4.53
CA SER A 40 28.60 37.20 3.57
C SER A 40 29.87 36.49 4.00
N VAL A 41 30.93 36.56 3.21
CA VAL A 41 32.23 35.99 3.61
C VAL A 41 33.12 37.08 4.20
N GLU A 42 33.51 36.90 5.45
CA GLU A 42 34.58 37.68 6.08
C GLU A 42 35.94 37.14 5.63
N LEU A 43 36.70 38.00 4.96
CA LEU A 43 38.08 37.77 4.59
C LEU A 43 38.99 38.57 5.52
N TYR A 44 40.02 37.92 6.06
CA TYR A 44 41.09 38.56 6.82
C TYR A 44 42.46 38.05 6.37
N ALA A 45 43.38 38.97 6.14
CA ALA A 45 44.73 38.67 5.66
C ALA A 45 45.78 39.44 6.49
N PRO A 46 46.48 38.80 7.45
CA PRO A 46 47.67 39.36 8.09
C PRO A 46 48.88 39.36 7.14
N ALA A 47 50.00 39.97 7.53
CA ALA A 47 51.21 40.00 6.69
C ALA A 47 51.65 38.61 6.23
N SER A 48 52.04 38.48 4.95
CA SER A 48 52.45 37.21 4.31
C SER A 48 51.36 36.14 4.27
N SER A 49 50.12 36.53 4.00
CA SER A 49 48.96 35.64 3.98
C SER A 49 48.02 35.94 2.81
N TYR A 50 47.06 35.05 2.57
CA TYR A 50 45.91 35.33 1.72
C TYR A 50 44.66 34.64 2.24
N ALA A 51 43.50 35.15 1.83
CA ALA A 51 42.17 34.59 2.02
C ALA A 51 41.34 34.86 0.75
N ALA A 52 40.49 33.94 0.33
CA ALA A 52 39.61 34.15 -0.80
C ALA A 52 38.25 33.48 -0.60
N VAL A 53 37.29 33.90 -1.43
CA VAL A 53 36.00 33.25 -1.65
C VAL A 53 35.80 33.08 -3.14
N GLY A 54 35.28 31.96 -3.60
CA GLY A 54 34.96 31.81 -5.01
C GLY A 54 34.20 30.54 -5.32
N THR A 55 33.76 30.41 -6.57
CA THR A 55 33.05 29.25 -7.07
C THR A 55 33.72 28.69 -8.32
N ARG A 56 33.60 27.38 -8.51
CA ARG A 56 33.99 26.66 -9.73
C ARG A 56 32.79 26.28 -10.60
N ALA A 57 31.60 26.74 -10.25
CA ALA A 57 30.36 26.29 -10.90
C ALA A 57 30.11 26.91 -12.29
N TYR A 58 30.79 28.00 -12.64
CA TYR A 58 30.63 28.63 -13.95
C TYR A 58 31.34 27.81 -15.04
N THR A 59 30.59 27.40 -16.07
CA THR A 59 31.03 26.46 -17.12
C THR A 59 31.12 27.10 -18.52
N GLY A 60 31.65 28.33 -18.57
CA GLY A 60 31.88 29.07 -19.82
C GLY A 60 33.36 29.25 -20.16
N THR A 61 33.62 29.93 -21.26
CA THR A 61 34.94 30.47 -21.59
C THR A 61 35.05 31.92 -21.13
N ILE A 62 36.28 32.46 -21.11
CA ILE A 62 36.48 33.89 -20.82
C ILE A 62 35.75 34.79 -21.83
N ASP A 63 35.53 34.31 -23.05
CA ASP A 63 34.83 35.06 -24.12
C ASP A 63 33.32 35.23 -23.81
N ASP A 64 32.77 34.33 -22.99
CA ASP A 64 31.35 34.35 -22.61
C ASP A 64 31.07 35.32 -21.45
N ILE A 65 32.11 35.86 -20.80
CA ILE A 65 31.98 36.78 -19.67
C ILE A 65 31.73 38.22 -20.19
N THR A 66 30.57 38.76 -19.87
CA THR A 66 30.13 40.13 -20.23
C THR A 66 30.01 41.06 -19.03
N SER A 67 29.90 40.53 -17.81
CA SER A 67 30.01 41.30 -16.56
C SER A 67 30.59 40.44 -15.44
N LEU A 68 31.38 41.07 -14.56
CA LEU A 68 31.90 40.49 -13.32
C LEU A 68 31.76 41.55 -12.24
N SER A 69 31.10 41.21 -11.14
CA SER A 69 31.01 42.09 -9.99
C SER A 69 30.92 41.32 -8.69
N PHE A 70 31.13 42.03 -7.59
CA PHE A 70 30.92 41.55 -6.24
C PHE A 70 30.65 42.74 -5.34
N TRP A 71 29.91 42.52 -4.27
CA TRP A 71 29.72 43.51 -3.22
C TRP A 71 30.81 43.36 -2.17
N TYR A 72 31.27 44.49 -1.64
CA TYR A 72 32.30 44.50 -0.61
C TYR A 72 32.05 45.59 0.43
N LYS A 73 32.54 45.32 1.64
CA LYS A 73 32.72 46.30 2.72
C LYS A 73 34.13 46.12 3.29
N HIS A 74 35.02 47.07 3.02
CA HIS A 74 36.47 46.92 3.25
C HIS A 74 36.97 47.89 4.32
N ASN A 75 37.46 47.35 5.43
CA ASN A 75 37.96 48.14 6.55
C ASN A 75 39.44 48.52 6.34
N PRO A 76 39.80 49.82 6.23
CA PRO A 76 41.15 50.25 5.90
C PRO A 76 42.11 50.08 7.08
N TYR A 77 42.76 48.92 7.18
CA TYR A 77 43.95 48.76 8.00
C TYR A 77 45.25 49.02 7.21
N ALA A 78 45.20 48.91 5.87
CA ALA A 78 46.19 49.44 4.92
C ALA A 78 45.57 49.51 3.51
N ASP A 79 45.69 50.65 2.81
CA ASP A 79 45.08 50.92 1.48
C ASP A 79 45.51 49.94 0.36
N TRP A 80 46.45 49.03 0.62
CA TRP A 80 47.02 48.09 -0.36
C TRP A 80 46.58 46.63 -0.15
N VAL A 81 45.90 46.34 0.96
CA VAL A 81 45.44 44.98 1.33
C VAL A 81 43.92 44.98 1.36
N GLY A 82 43.32 44.61 0.24
CA GLY A 82 41.87 44.56 0.05
C GLY A 82 41.44 43.55 -1.01
N PRO A 83 40.13 43.34 -1.15
CA PRO A 83 39.54 42.44 -2.15
C PRO A 83 39.94 42.75 -3.59
N ARG A 84 40.11 41.69 -4.40
CA ARG A 84 40.44 41.70 -5.83
C ARG A 84 39.62 40.60 -6.51
N MET A 85 39.06 40.88 -7.68
CA MET A 85 38.45 39.81 -8.50
C MET A 85 39.56 38.95 -9.12
N PHE A 86 39.35 37.64 -9.20
CA PHE A 86 40.24 36.71 -9.88
C PHE A 86 39.48 35.68 -10.71
N LEU A 87 40.15 35.19 -11.76
CA LEU A 87 39.75 34.08 -12.60
C LEU A 87 40.88 33.05 -12.65
N LEU A 88 40.53 31.78 -12.49
CA LEU A 88 41.39 30.67 -12.90
C LEU A 88 40.90 30.18 -14.26
N LEU A 89 41.81 30.10 -15.23
CA LEU A 89 41.51 29.83 -16.63
C LEU A 89 42.40 28.69 -17.13
N GLU A 90 41.90 27.86 -18.03
CA GLU A 90 42.69 26.82 -18.72
C GLU A 90 42.65 27.06 -20.23
N LYS A 91 43.81 26.98 -20.88
CA LYS A 91 43.93 27.08 -22.33
C LYS A 91 45.03 26.16 -22.84
N ASP A 92 44.68 25.30 -23.79
CA ASP A 92 45.60 24.36 -24.43
C ASP A 92 46.41 23.49 -23.44
N GLY A 93 45.81 23.17 -22.28
CA GLY A 93 46.42 22.37 -21.21
C GLY A 93 47.31 23.14 -20.23
N ASN A 94 47.42 24.47 -20.36
CA ASN A 94 48.11 25.33 -19.39
C ASN A 94 47.08 26.13 -18.57
N TYR A 95 47.40 26.39 -17.30
CA TYR A 95 46.54 27.19 -16.42
C TYR A 95 47.05 28.64 -16.33
N TYR A 96 46.10 29.57 -16.23
CA TYR A 96 46.35 31.00 -16.11
C TYR A 96 45.54 31.55 -14.96
N ARG A 97 46.19 32.32 -14.09
CA ARG A 97 45.53 33.10 -13.05
C ARG A 97 45.45 34.53 -13.55
N ALA A 98 44.24 35.00 -13.80
CA ALA A 98 43.97 36.40 -14.09
C ALA A 98 43.37 37.08 -12.85
N GLY A 99 43.69 38.34 -12.62
CA GLY A 99 43.08 39.09 -11.52
C GLY A 99 43.16 40.59 -11.71
N THR A 100 42.31 41.30 -10.97
CA THR A 100 42.42 42.75 -10.84
C THR A 100 43.67 43.03 -10.00
N ASN A 101 44.74 43.53 -10.63
CA ASN A 101 46.05 43.78 -10.00
C ASN A 101 46.07 44.99 -9.04
N CYS A 102 44.91 45.61 -8.84
CA CYS A 102 44.64 46.62 -7.81
C CYS A 102 43.54 46.13 -6.86
N VAL A 103 43.57 46.62 -5.62
CA VAL A 103 42.53 46.36 -4.61
C VAL A 103 41.38 47.35 -4.74
N VAL A 104 40.19 46.94 -4.29
CA VAL A 104 39.07 47.86 -4.11
C VAL A 104 39.40 48.96 -3.09
N LYS A 105 38.75 50.12 -3.21
CA LYS A 105 38.92 51.23 -2.27
C LYS A 105 38.31 50.90 -0.93
N SER A 106 38.93 51.37 0.14
CA SER A 106 38.36 51.21 1.46
C SER A 106 37.01 51.93 1.56
N ASP A 107 36.00 51.26 2.09
CA ASP A 107 34.71 51.88 2.36
C ASP A 107 34.06 51.28 3.62
N THR A 108 33.43 52.16 4.39
CA THR A 108 32.68 51.80 5.59
C THR A 108 31.26 51.32 5.27
N GLY A 109 30.75 51.59 4.06
CA GLY A 109 29.48 51.07 3.55
C GLY A 109 29.69 50.02 2.47
N TRP A 110 28.61 49.30 2.14
CA TRP A 110 28.60 48.34 1.04
C TRP A 110 28.72 49.05 -0.30
N LYS A 111 29.61 48.54 -1.16
CA LYS A 111 29.80 48.97 -2.53
C LYS A 111 29.90 47.78 -3.47
N GLN A 112 29.43 47.97 -4.69
CA GLN A 112 29.57 46.98 -5.75
C GLN A 112 30.81 47.32 -6.58
N ALA A 113 31.76 46.39 -6.69
CA ALA A 113 32.89 46.53 -7.58
C ALA A 113 32.53 45.99 -8.98
N ASP A 114 32.56 46.84 -10.01
CA ASP A 114 32.53 46.41 -11.42
C ASP A 114 33.96 46.03 -11.86
N ALA A 115 34.22 44.73 -11.94
CA ALA A 115 35.53 44.20 -12.26
C ALA A 115 35.84 44.18 -13.76
N ILE A 116 34.90 44.45 -14.68
CA ILE A 116 35.20 44.49 -16.12
C ILE A 116 35.59 45.87 -16.58
N ASN A 117 34.75 46.87 -16.28
CA ASN A 117 34.96 48.21 -16.81
C ASN A 117 35.87 49.06 -15.91
N GLY A 118 36.13 48.60 -14.68
CA GLY A 118 36.84 49.37 -13.64
C GLY A 118 36.22 50.75 -13.38
N ALA A 119 34.96 50.94 -13.80
CA ALA A 119 34.41 52.26 -14.05
C ALA A 119 34.05 52.98 -12.75
N ASP A 120 34.50 54.24 -12.64
CA ASP A 120 34.15 55.23 -11.62
C ASP A 120 34.48 54.88 -10.17
N SER A 121 35.76 54.61 -9.90
CA SER A 121 36.40 54.84 -8.59
C SER A 121 36.39 53.71 -7.57
N ASP A 122 35.97 52.49 -7.91
CA ASP A 122 35.92 51.39 -6.92
C ASP A 122 37.25 50.71 -6.65
N PHE A 123 38.24 50.86 -7.54
CA PHE A 123 39.59 50.30 -7.36
C PHE A 123 40.66 51.39 -7.18
N TYR A 124 41.73 51.11 -6.45
CA TYR A 124 42.89 52.00 -6.32
C TYR A 124 43.76 51.98 -7.59
N VAL A 125 43.30 52.67 -8.64
CA VAL A 125 43.99 52.85 -9.92
C VAL A 125 44.04 54.34 -10.31
N ALA A 126 45.06 54.73 -11.08
CA ALA A 126 45.18 56.09 -11.60
C ALA A 126 44.06 56.38 -12.61
N GLU A 127 43.51 57.61 -12.61
CA GLU A 127 42.34 57.98 -13.42
C GLU A 127 42.56 57.75 -14.92
N GLU A 128 43.79 57.93 -15.41
CA GLU A 128 44.16 57.65 -16.81
C GLU A 128 44.12 56.17 -17.22
N ASN A 129 44.10 55.23 -16.27
CA ASN A 129 44.19 53.78 -16.51
C ASN A 129 43.04 53.01 -15.85
N LYS A 130 41.90 53.66 -15.61
CA LYS A 130 40.86 53.13 -14.70
C LYS A 130 40.20 51.82 -15.12
N ASP A 131 40.27 51.47 -16.41
CA ASP A 131 39.78 50.23 -17.00
C ASP A 131 40.90 49.18 -17.20
N GLN A 132 42.17 49.57 -17.06
CA GLN A 132 43.35 48.72 -17.23
C GLN A 132 43.79 48.06 -15.92
N ILE A 133 42.85 47.38 -15.26
CA ILE A 133 43.06 46.81 -13.92
C ILE A 133 43.48 45.35 -13.92
N TRP A 134 43.44 44.66 -15.06
CA TRP A 134 43.71 43.23 -15.13
C TRP A 134 45.16 42.91 -15.46
N GLY A 135 45.62 41.80 -14.91
CA GLY A 135 46.77 41.07 -15.43
C GLY A 135 46.55 39.57 -15.32
N TYR A 136 47.44 38.80 -15.92
CA TYR A 136 47.46 37.35 -15.81
C TYR A 136 48.87 36.82 -15.69
N THR A 137 49.00 35.63 -15.10
CA THR A 137 50.27 34.88 -15.03
C THR A 137 49.98 33.40 -15.28
N GLU A 138 50.88 32.72 -15.98
CA GLU A 138 50.81 31.27 -16.14
C GLU A 138 51.10 30.60 -14.79
N THR A 139 50.33 29.56 -14.48
CA THR A 139 50.26 28.93 -13.16
C THR A 139 50.08 27.42 -13.31
N ASP A 140 50.29 26.68 -12.22
CA ASP A 140 49.75 25.32 -12.09
C ASP A 140 48.22 25.34 -11.92
N GLU A 141 47.61 24.15 -11.87
CA GLU A 141 46.17 23.94 -11.64
C GLU A 141 45.67 24.52 -10.29
N THR A 142 46.58 24.81 -9.35
CA THR A 142 46.27 25.33 -8.01
C THR A 142 46.23 26.85 -7.95
N GLY A 143 46.63 27.54 -9.03
CA GLY A 143 46.64 29.01 -9.09
C GLY A 143 47.92 29.66 -8.53
N ILE A 144 48.99 28.89 -8.31
CA ILE A 144 50.30 29.39 -7.91
C ILE A 144 51.13 29.83 -9.14
N PRO A 145 51.55 31.11 -9.22
CA PRO A 145 52.28 31.62 -10.38
C PRO A 145 53.59 30.86 -10.67
N GLU A 146 53.79 30.43 -11.92
CA GLU A 146 54.99 29.69 -12.36
C GLU A 146 55.95 30.55 -13.19
N THR A 147 55.44 31.34 -14.14
CA THR A 147 56.24 32.20 -15.03
C THR A 147 55.49 33.47 -15.42
N GLY A 148 56.20 34.59 -15.55
CA GLY A 148 55.64 35.94 -15.71
C GLY A 148 54.64 36.10 -16.87
N GLY A 149 53.68 37.02 -16.70
CA GLY A 149 52.65 37.34 -17.69
C GLY A 149 52.49 38.84 -17.96
N ALA A 150 51.29 39.25 -18.36
CA ALA A 150 50.98 40.63 -18.72
C ALA A 150 50.15 41.33 -17.64
N ASP A 151 50.31 42.65 -17.53
CA ASP A 151 49.65 43.52 -16.55
C ASP A 151 49.19 44.82 -17.24
N GLY A 152 48.28 45.55 -16.61
CA GLY A 152 47.71 46.80 -17.14
C GLY A 152 46.79 46.58 -18.34
N LEU A 153 46.04 45.48 -18.34
CA LEU A 153 45.10 45.11 -19.40
C LEU A 153 43.69 45.58 -19.06
N THR A 154 42.96 46.01 -20.08
CA THR A 154 41.49 46.01 -20.03
C THR A 154 40.97 44.57 -20.04
N PHE A 155 39.74 44.35 -19.55
CA PHE A 155 39.15 43.01 -19.62
C PHE A 155 39.03 42.49 -21.07
N ALA A 156 38.74 43.37 -22.03
CA ALA A 156 38.69 43.02 -23.45
C ALA A 156 40.07 42.60 -24.02
N GLU A 157 41.15 43.22 -23.55
CA GLU A 157 42.52 42.80 -23.90
C GLU A 157 42.87 41.46 -23.24
N LEU A 158 42.42 41.22 -22.00
CA LEU A 158 42.56 39.93 -21.33
C LEU A 158 41.82 38.82 -22.10
N GLN A 159 40.56 39.06 -22.49
CA GLN A 159 39.78 38.16 -23.36
C GLN A 159 40.49 37.90 -24.68
N THR A 160 41.09 38.92 -25.30
CA THR A 160 41.87 38.75 -26.54
C THR A 160 43.13 37.91 -26.33
N ALA A 161 43.84 38.10 -25.21
CA ALA A 161 45.05 37.33 -24.90
C ALA A 161 44.73 35.85 -24.61
N LEU A 162 43.63 35.60 -23.91
CA LEU A 162 43.22 34.28 -23.45
C LEU A 162 41.96 33.76 -24.16
N THR A 163 41.71 34.20 -25.40
CA THR A 163 40.52 33.78 -26.18
C THR A 163 40.40 32.26 -26.21
N GLY A 164 39.18 31.77 -25.98
CA GLY A 164 38.84 30.35 -25.89
C GLY A 164 39.27 29.66 -24.60
N ALA A 165 39.89 30.35 -23.64
CA ALA A 165 40.24 29.75 -22.35
C ALA A 165 38.98 29.40 -21.56
N THR A 166 38.90 28.17 -21.05
CA THR A 166 37.80 27.73 -20.19
C THR A 166 37.97 28.30 -18.80
N VAL A 167 36.87 28.73 -18.19
CA VAL A 167 36.87 29.24 -16.82
C VAL A 167 36.82 28.05 -15.86
N GLN A 168 37.77 28.00 -14.95
CA GLN A 168 37.92 26.95 -13.94
C GLN A 168 37.49 27.42 -12.55
N ALA A 169 37.59 28.73 -12.27
CA ALA A 169 37.09 29.34 -11.06
C ALA A 169 36.89 30.85 -11.26
N VAL A 170 35.91 31.41 -10.54
CA VAL A 170 35.71 32.85 -10.36
C VAL A 170 35.65 33.15 -8.88
N GLY A 171 36.35 34.18 -8.42
CA GLY A 171 36.26 34.54 -7.01
C GLY A 171 36.88 35.88 -6.67
N VAL A 172 36.88 36.17 -5.38
CA VAL A 172 37.43 37.37 -4.77
C VAL A 172 38.53 36.97 -3.80
N LEU A 173 39.72 37.53 -3.99
CA LEU A 173 40.92 37.26 -3.21
C LEU A 173 41.36 38.53 -2.48
N MET A 174 41.81 38.36 -1.24
CA MET A 174 42.60 39.34 -0.52
C MET A 174 43.96 38.73 -0.12
N SER A 175 45.04 39.47 -0.34
CA SER A 175 46.40 39.02 -0.01
C SER A 175 47.22 40.16 0.56
N ALA A 176 48.06 39.88 1.56
CA ALA A 176 49.01 40.83 2.13
C ALA A 176 50.45 40.33 1.97
N GLY A 177 51.29 41.11 1.32
CA GLY A 177 52.71 40.83 1.10
C GLY A 177 53.57 40.95 2.36
N GLU A 178 54.86 40.63 2.21
CA GLU A 178 55.85 40.81 3.28
C GLU A 178 56.04 42.32 3.57
N GLY A 179 55.80 42.72 4.82
CA GLY A 179 55.90 44.12 5.25
C GLY A 179 54.62 44.95 5.10
N GLU A 180 53.54 44.37 4.54
CA GLU A 180 52.21 44.99 4.52
C GLU A 180 51.48 44.81 5.85
N GLY A 181 50.63 45.78 6.22
CA GLY A 181 49.74 45.66 7.39
C GLY A 181 48.60 44.66 7.14
N PRO A 182 47.89 44.21 8.18
CA PRO A 182 46.73 43.34 7.99
C PRO A 182 45.60 44.05 7.24
N GLY A 183 44.72 43.30 6.57
CA GLY A 183 43.49 43.79 5.94
C GLY A 183 42.28 42.92 6.28
N GLY A 184 41.09 43.51 6.27
CA GLY A 184 39.82 42.84 6.58
C GLY A 184 38.68 43.37 5.72
N ALA A 185 37.88 42.48 5.14
CA ALA A 185 36.74 42.85 4.31
C ALA A 185 35.62 41.81 4.39
N TYR A 186 34.39 42.25 4.16
CA TYR A 186 33.26 41.38 3.85
C TYR A 186 33.06 41.38 2.34
N VAL A 187 32.80 40.21 1.77
CA VAL A 187 32.52 40.00 0.35
C VAL A 187 31.20 39.27 0.20
N ASP A 188 30.35 39.77 -0.67
CA ASP A 188 29.01 39.26 -0.90
C ASP A 188 28.63 39.32 -2.39
N ASP A 189 27.58 38.61 -2.78
CA ASP A 189 26.90 38.74 -4.07
C ASP A 189 27.87 38.69 -5.29
N ILE A 190 28.70 37.65 -5.37
CA ILE A 190 29.57 37.44 -6.55
C ILE A 190 28.68 37.21 -7.77
N ALA A 191 28.78 38.09 -8.76
CA ALA A 191 27.94 38.06 -9.95
C ALA A 191 28.76 37.90 -11.24
N ILE A 192 28.29 36.99 -12.10
CA ILE A 192 28.85 36.71 -13.43
C ILE A 192 27.72 36.88 -14.44
N ASN A 193 27.92 37.71 -15.47
CA ASN A 193 26.92 38.01 -16.50
C ASN A 193 25.58 38.53 -15.94
N GLY A 194 25.62 39.19 -14.79
CA GLY A 194 24.45 39.73 -14.10
C GLY A 194 23.72 38.70 -13.22
N THR A 195 24.18 37.46 -13.18
CA THR A 195 23.67 36.42 -12.27
C THR A 195 24.46 36.42 -10.98
N THR A 196 23.81 36.69 -9.85
CA THR A 196 24.38 36.54 -8.51
C THR A 196 24.41 35.07 -8.11
N TYR A 197 25.55 34.64 -7.56
CA TYR A 197 25.73 33.31 -6.98
C TYR A 197 25.78 33.42 -5.46
N TYR A 198 25.04 32.53 -4.80
CA TYR A 198 25.01 32.38 -3.35
C TYR A 198 25.80 31.14 -2.94
N GLY A 199 26.57 31.24 -1.86
CA GLY A 199 27.34 30.11 -1.35
C GLY A 199 26.64 29.28 -0.27
N MET A 200 25.52 29.79 0.26
CA MET A 200 24.66 29.17 1.27
C MET A 200 23.21 29.20 0.79
N ILE A 201 22.44 28.17 1.15
CA ILE A 201 21.03 28.08 0.78
C ILE A 201 20.19 29.05 1.62
N GLN A 202 20.45 29.15 2.93
CA GLN A 202 19.72 30.08 3.80
C GLN A 202 19.90 31.54 3.36
N ASP A 203 21.10 31.89 2.90
CA ASP A 203 21.39 33.22 2.38
C ASP A 203 20.55 33.57 1.14
N ALA A 204 20.45 32.62 0.20
CA ALA A 204 19.56 32.78 -0.95
C ALA A 204 18.08 32.82 -0.54
N ILE A 205 17.65 32.03 0.44
CA ILE A 205 16.28 32.10 1.00
C ILE A 205 16.01 33.51 1.52
N ASP A 206 16.95 34.10 2.24
CA ASP A 206 16.79 35.42 2.86
C ASP A 206 16.84 36.56 1.86
N ALA A 207 17.60 36.42 0.78
CA ALA A 207 17.64 37.37 -0.33
C ALA A 207 16.39 37.28 -1.24
N ALA A 208 15.75 36.12 -1.31
CA ALA A 208 14.63 35.85 -2.20
C ALA A 208 13.38 36.68 -1.86
N LEU A 209 12.64 37.06 -2.90
CA LEU A 209 11.30 37.62 -2.80
C LEU A 209 10.25 36.49 -2.87
N PRO A 210 9.04 36.68 -2.31
CA PRO A 210 7.95 35.71 -2.47
C PRO A 210 7.67 35.40 -3.94
N GLY A 211 7.63 34.11 -4.27
CA GLY A 211 7.46 33.57 -5.62
C GLY A 211 8.75 33.26 -6.37
N ASP A 212 9.93 33.55 -5.81
CA ASP A 212 11.22 33.25 -6.44
C ASP A 212 11.53 31.75 -6.48
N THR A 213 12.44 31.39 -7.37
CA THR A 213 13.00 30.03 -7.47
C THR A 213 14.47 30.02 -7.06
N ILE A 214 14.85 29.07 -6.21
CA ILE A 214 16.23 28.86 -5.76
C ILE A 214 16.73 27.55 -6.38
N ASN A 215 17.73 27.67 -7.26
CA ASN A 215 18.39 26.55 -7.93
C ASN A 215 19.63 26.14 -7.14
N VAL A 216 19.62 24.95 -6.53
CA VAL A 216 20.72 24.45 -5.70
C VAL A 216 21.60 23.48 -6.50
N ALA A 217 22.84 23.85 -6.73
CA ALA A 217 23.81 23.05 -7.46
C ALA A 217 24.47 21.98 -6.56
N THR A 218 25.17 21.04 -7.20
CA THR A 218 25.91 19.96 -6.55
C THR A 218 26.86 20.52 -5.50
N GLY A 219 26.72 20.02 -4.29
CA GLY A 219 27.47 20.45 -3.12
C GLY A 219 26.91 19.74 -1.89
N THR A 220 27.66 19.81 -0.79
CA THR A 220 27.19 19.40 0.53
C THR A 220 27.01 20.66 1.36
N TYR A 221 25.79 20.88 1.82
CA TYR A 221 25.38 22.08 2.55
C TYR A 221 25.02 21.68 3.97
N ASP A 222 25.89 22.08 4.90
CA ASP A 222 25.72 21.87 6.33
C ASP A 222 24.93 23.06 6.91
N GLU A 223 23.62 23.04 6.70
CA GLU A 223 22.74 24.16 6.99
C GLU A 223 21.42 23.70 7.63
N GLN A 224 20.86 24.56 8.48
CA GLN A 224 19.48 24.49 8.95
C GLN A 224 18.67 25.57 8.23
N LEU A 225 17.65 25.17 7.48
CA LEU A 225 16.88 26.06 6.62
C LEU A 225 15.53 26.41 7.25
N LEU A 226 15.26 27.71 7.40
CA LEU A 226 13.98 28.24 7.84
C LEU A 226 13.38 29.10 6.72
N ILE A 227 12.21 28.69 6.24
CA ILE A 227 11.38 29.46 5.33
C ILE A 227 10.14 29.93 6.12
N ASP A 228 10.07 31.24 6.38
CA ASP A 228 8.97 31.87 7.12
C ASP A 228 8.36 33.02 6.30
N GLY A 229 7.08 32.90 5.94
CA GLY A 229 6.33 33.99 5.32
C GLY A 229 6.66 34.28 3.84
N LYS A 230 7.41 33.41 3.17
CA LYS A 230 7.84 33.57 1.78
C LYS A 230 7.53 32.33 0.96
N ASP A 231 6.59 32.45 0.04
CA ASP A 231 6.31 31.41 -0.94
C ASP A 231 7.55 31.22 -1.83
N LEU A 232 8.05 29.99 -2.00
CA LEU A 232 9.30 29.73 -2.71
C LEU A 232 9.26 28.39 -3.44
N THR A 233 10.02 28.29 -4.53
CA THR A 233 10.43 27.00 -5.10
C THR A 233 11.91 26.78 -4.85
N ILE A 234 12.28 25.71 -4.14
CA ILE A 234 13.67 25.33 -3.92
C ILE A 234 13.90 24.00 -4.64
N GLN A 235 14.72 24.02 -5.69
CA GLN A 235 14.90 22.87 -6.56
C GLN A 235 16.37 22.55 -6.82
N ALA A 236 16.66 21.27 -7.03
CA ALA A 236 17.96 20.82 -7.44
C ALA A 236 18.26 21.27 -8.89
N ALA A 237 19.33 22.04 -9.07
CA ALA A 237 19.91 22.28 -10.39
C ALA A 237 20.76 21.08 -10.86
N SER A 238 21.21 20.24 -9.92
CA SER A 238 21.96 18.99 -10.18
C SER A 238 21.76 18.01 -9.01
N THR A 239 22.77 17.69 -8.19
CA THR A 239 22.63 16.72 -7.08
C THR A 239 23.10 17.31 -5.73
N PRO A 240 22.36 18.27 -5.15
CA PRO A 240 22.70 18.85 -3.85
C PRO A 240 22.39 17.88 -2.69
N VAL A 241 23.20 17.93 -1.64
CA VAL A 241 22.96 17.22 -0.37
C VAL A 241 22.94 18.23 0.77
N ILE A 242 21.83 18.28 1.52
CA ILE A 242 21.65 19.12 2.70
C ILE A 242 21.72 18.23 3.93
N THR A 243 22.72 18.43 4.80
CA THR A 243 22.99 17.50 5.90
C THR A 243 22.34 17.87 7.22
N GLY A 244 21.89 19.12 7.35
CA GLY A 244 21.46 19.66 8.64
C GLY A 244 22.64 19.90 9.58
N VAL A 245 22.42 20.75 10.58
CA VAL A 245 23.38 21.04 11.64
C VAL A 245 23.20 20.06 12.79
N ALA A 246 24.30 19.65 13.43
CA ALA A 246 24.27 18.76 14.59
C ALA A 246 23.36 19.29 15.72
N ASP A 247 22.53 18.40 16.27
CA ASP A 247 21.53 18.62 17.32
C ASP A 247 20.41 19.63 16.96
N ALA A 248 20.29 20.02 15.68
CA ALA A 248 19.17 20.83 15.22
C ALA A 248 17.86 20.02 15.25
N GLU A 249 16.74 20.70 15.54
CA GLU A 249 15.43 20.06 15.52
C GLU A 249 15.02 19.66 14.09
N TYR A 250 15.45 20.40 13.08
CA TYR A 250 15.09 20.15 11.69
C TYR A 250 16.23 20.45 10.71
N ILE A 251 16.19 19.86 9.51
CA ILE A 251 17.02 20.31 8.37
C ILE A 251 16.31 21.43 7.63
N ILE A 252 15.05 21.23 7.25
CA ILE A 252 14.23 22.23 6.56
C ILE A 252 12.93 22.43 7.33
N LYS A 253 12.61 23.68 7.68
CA LYS A 253 11.31 24.06 8.23
C LYS A 253 10.64 25.09 7.34
N VAL A 254 9.37 24.83 7.02
CA VAL A 254 8.47 25.76 6.35
C VAL A 254 7.36 26.15 7.32
N THR A 255 7.13 27.46 7.45
CA THR A 255 6.06 28.03 8.26
C THR A 255 5.53 29.28 7.56
N ASN A 256 4.23 29.53 7.67
CA ASN A 256 3.55 30.70 7.12
C ASN A 256 3.77 30.94 5.61
N ALA A 257 4.08 29.89 4.84
CA ALA A 257 4.46 30.01 3.43
C ALA A 257 4.00 28.80 2.60
N ASP A 258 3.82 29.02 1.30
CA ASP A 258 3.63 27.95 0.30
C ASP A 258 4.96 27.60 -0.37
N VAL A 259 5.52 26.42 -0.08
CA VAL A 259 6.88 26.05 -0.53
C VAL A 259 6.89 24.75 -1.31
N THR A 260 7.53 24.76 -2.48
CA THR A 260 7.88 23.56 -3.24
C THR A 260 9.35 23.17 -3.02
N LEU A 261 9.61 21.92 -2.66
CA LEU A 261 10.93 21.30 -2.60
C LEU A 261 11.03 20.23 -3.70
N ASP A 262 11.97 20.39 -4.63
CA ASP A 262 12.10 19.50 -5.81
C ASP A 262 13.52 18.95 -6.00
N GLY A 263 13.68 17.62 -6.06
CA GLY A 263 14.94 16.98 -6.47
C GLY A 263 16.07 17.00 -5.44
N LEU A 264 15.82 17.44 -4.20
CA LEU A 264 16.83 17.63 -3.17
C LEU A 264 17.18 16.31 -2.46
N THR A 265 18.43 16.16 -2.01
CA THR A 265 18.80 15.11 -1.03
C THR A 265 18.93 15.72 0.36
N ILE A 266 18.10 15.25 1.30
CA ILE A 266 18.09 15.64 2.71
C ILE A 266 18.64 14.46 3.52
N ASN A 267 19.73 14.66 4.26
CA ASN A 267 20.48 13.57 4.88
C ASN A 267 20.99 13.89 6.29
N GLY A 268 20.30 13.43 7.34
CA GLY A 268 20.67 13.72 8.75
C GLY A 268 21.81 12.88 9.35
N THR A 269 22.57 12.15 8.53
CA THR A 269 23.61 11.22 9.00
C THR A 269 24.55 11.88 10.00
N GLY A 270 24.60 11.34 11.23
CA GLY A 270 25.54 11.76 12.26
C GLY A 270 25.16 13.04 13.02
N ASN A 271 23.99 13.63 12.75
CA ASN A 271 23.62 14.95 13.26
C ASN A 271 22.56 14.96 14.37
N ASN A 272 22.03 13.80 14.81
CA ASN A 272 21.02 13.72 15.90
C ASN A 272 19.80 14.65 15.66
N ILE A 273 19.21 14.57 14.46
CA ILE A 273 18.15 15.46 13.99
C ILE A 273 16.78 14.82 14.18
N LYS A 274 15.80 15.62 14.63
CA LYS A 274 14.42 15.18 14.84
C LYS A 274 13.61 15.13 13.54
N TYR A 275 13.68 16.16 12.71
CA TYR A 275 12.89 16.23 11.48
C TYR A 275 13.77 16.51 10.24
N GLY A 276 13.63 15.72 9.18
CA GLY A 276 14.29 16.06 7.91
C GLY A 276 13.64 17.31 7.31
N ILE A 277 12.37 17.19 6.97
CA ILE A 277 11.54 18.28 6.46
C ILE A 277 10.35 18.46 7.40
N TRP A 278 10.07 19.70 7.80
CA TRP A 278 8.96 20.03 8.69
C TRP A 278 8.11 21.17 8.12
N TYR A 279 6.89 20.86 7.70
CA TYR A 279 5.85 21.86 7.45
C TYR A 279 5.02 22.03 8.71
N TYR A 280 4.98 23.27 9.21
CA TYR A 280 4.32 23.62 10.46
C TYR A 280 3.48 24.87 10.28
N ASP A 281 2.16 24.73 10.44
CA ASP A 281 1.27 25.87 10.53
C ASP A 281 0.98 26.21 12.01
N ASP A 282 1.29 27.43 12.42
CA ASP A 282 1.08 27.91 13.79
C ASP A 282 -0.38 28.31 14.10
N GLY A 283 -1.29 28.05 13.16
CA GLY A 283 -2.69 28.47 13.17
C GLY A 283 -3.00 29.64 12.23
N SER A 284 -2.01 30.13 11.48
CA SER A 284 -2.18 31.13 10.43
C SER A 284 -3.02 30.64 9.25
N GLY A 285 -2.98 29.33 8.96
CA GLY A 285 -3.64 28.71 7.82
C GLY A 285 -3.01 29.07 6.48
N THR A 286 -1.73 29.47 6.48
CA THR A 286 -0.99 29.89 5.27
C THR A 286 0.19 28.97 4.93
N THR A 287 0.43 27.93 5.72
CA THR A 287 1.52 26.98 5.44
C THR A 287 1.02 25.85 4.54
N SER A 288 1.60 25.72 3.35
CA SER A 288 1.27 24.65 2.39
C SER A 288 2.51 24.28 1.58
N GLY A 289 2.43 23.23 0.76
CA GLY A 289 3.52 22.98 -0.17
C GLY A 289 3.49 21.67 -0.93
N THR A 290 4.61 21.41 -1.58
CA THR A 290 4.87 20.15 -2.30
C THR A 290 6.29 19.69 -2.04
N ILE A 291 6.46 18.42 -1.71
CA ILE A 291 7.77 17.75 -1.62
C ILE A 291 7.81 16.74 -2.75
N THR A 292 8.68 16.94 -3.73
CA THR A 292 8.73 16.07 -4.92
C THR A 292 10.13 15.70 -5.37
N ASN A 293 10.27 14.50 -5.93
CA ASN A 293 11.55 13.96 -6.46
C ASN A 293 12.71 14.00 -5.45
N CYS A 294 12.44 14.14 -4.16
CA CYS A 294 13.45 14.27 -3.12
C CYS A 294 13.88 12.90 -2.59
N THR A 295 15.10 12.83 -2.08
CA THR A 295 15.55 11.72 -1.21
C THR A 295 15.69 12.23 0.21
N VAL A 296 14.93 11.66 1.15
CA VAL A 296 15.03 11.99 2.58
C VAL A 296 15.49 10.77 3.35
N LYS A 297 16.58 10.91 4.11
CA LYS A 297 17.22 9.77 4.78
C LYS A 297 18.02 10.12 6.04
N ASN A 298 18.28 9.08 6.85
CA ASN A 298 19.12 9.14 8.05
C ASN A 298 18.69 10.19 9.07
N ILE A 299 17.38 10.38 9.25
CA ILE A 299 16.85 11.21 10.33
C ILE A 299 16.65 10.34 11.57
N GLU A 300 17.41 10.64 12.60
CA GLU A 300 17.51 9.85 13.82
C GLU A 300 17.77 10.78 15.01
N GLN A 301 16.91 10.67 16.03
CA GLN A 301 17.08 11.32 17.31
C GLN A 301 16.91 10.27 18.42
N ALA A 302 17.72 10.39 19.47
CA ALA A 302 17.79 9.37 20.53
C ALA A 302 16.50 9.21 21.38
N ASP A 303 15.52 10.10 21.23
CA ASP A 303 14.30 10.14 22.05
C ASP A 303 13.05 9.51 21.39
N GLY A 304 13.18 9.06 20.14
CA GLY A 304 12.08 8.39 19.46
C GLY A 304 10.95 9.28 18.98
N SER A 305 11.21 10.57 18.75
CA SER A 305 10.19 11.52 18.31
C SER A 305 10.35 11.99 16.86
N GLN A 306 11.30 11.39 16.14
CA GLN A 306 11.75 11.79 14.81
C GLN A 306 10.83 11.37 13.66
N ALA A 307 10.95 12.11 12.56
CA ALA A 307 10.37 11.76 11.27
C ALA A 307 11.26 12.26 10.12
N ASN A 308 11.38 11.50 9.02
CA ASN A 308 12.01 12.02 7.81
C ASN A 308 11.22 13.24 7.29
N ILE A 309 9.90 13.12 7.18
CA ILE A 309 9.00 14.21 6.81
C ILE A 309 7.93 14.37 7.89
N LYS A 310 7.80 15.57 8.44
CA LYS A 310 6.80 15.96 9.42
C LYS A 310 5.84 17.00 8.84
N ILE A 311 4.56 16.70 8.83
CA ILE A 311 3.49 17.64 8.48
C ILE A 311 2.63 17.87 9.72
N ASP A 312 2.44 19.13 10.10
CA ASP A 312 1.63 19.52 11.25
C ASP A 312 0.78 20.74 10.93
N ASN A 313 -0.54 20.51 10.87
CA ASN A 313 -1.57 21.48 10.55
C ASN A 313 -1.43 22.15 9.15
N SER A 314 -0.88 21.45 8.16
CA SER A 314 -0.60 22.04 6.83
C SER A 314 -1.04 21.14 5.66
N PRO A 315 -1.68 21.67 4.60
CA PRO A 315 -1.90 20.94 3.34
C PRO A 315 -0.60 20.76 2.55
N VAL A 316 -0.11 19.53 2.39
CA VAL A 316 1.15 19.23 1.69
C VAL A 316 1.05 17.98 0.83
N ASP A 317 1.42 18.09 -0.44
CA ASP A 317 1.58 16.93 -1.34
C ASP A 317 3.01 16.37 -1.25
N ILE A 318 3.14 15.06 -1.07
CA ILE A 318 4.42 14.34 -0.97
C ILE A 318 4.46 13.35 -2.13
N THR A 319 5.18 13.69 -3.22
CA THR A 319 5.10 12.97 -4.49
C THR A 319 6.45 12.46 -5.03
N ASN A 320 6.52 11.23 -5.52
CA ASN A 320 7.71 10.71 -6.22
C ASN A 320 9.03 10.79 -5.42
N ASN A 321 8.97 10.66 -4.10
CA ASN A 321 10.15 10.73 -3.23
C ASN A 321 10.68 9.33 -2.88
N THR A 322 11.97 9.26 -2.54
CA THR A 322 12.56 8.11 -1.85
C THR A 322 12.76 8.46 -0.38
N ILE A 323 12.04 7.78 0.50
CA ILE A 323 12.06 8.03 1.96
C ILE A 323 12.56 6.77 2.63
N LYS A 324 13.74 6.84 3.25
CA LYS A 324 14.37 5.64 3.81
C LYS A 324 15.22 5.94 5.01
N GLU A 325 15.74 4.89 5.63
CA GLU A 325 16.78 5.01 6.65
C GLU A 325 16.36 5.93 7.82
N PHE A 326 15.12 5.80 8.29
CA PHE A 326 14.61 6.50 9.47
C PHE A 326 14.50 5.55 10.66
N PHE A 327 14.44 6.12 11.87
CA PHE A 327 14.37 5.31 13.09
C PHE A 327 12.95 5.08 13.59
N LYS A 328 12.02 6.01 13.36
CA LYS A 328 10.59 5.88 13.75
C LYS A 328 9.64 6.12 12.59
N ASN A 329 9.52 7.36 12.12
CA ASN A 329 8.58 7.72 11.06
C ASN A 329 9.27 8.04 9.73
N GLY A 330 8.77 7.47 8.63
CA GLY A 330 9.07 7.95 7.28
C GLY A 330 8.34 9.27 7.03
N VAL A 331 7.02 9.22 7.02
CA VAL A 331 6.14 10.38 6.94
C VAL A 331 5.25 10.43 8.18
N PHE A 332 5.20 11.57 8.86
CA PHE A 332 4.33 11.76 10.01
C PHE A 332 3.42 12.99 9.83
N VAL A 333 2.16 12.74 9.49
CA VAL A 333 1.11 13.74 9.32
C VAL A 333 0.24 13.82 10.57
N LYS A 334 0.02 15.02 11.10
CA LYS A 334 -0.86 15.21 12.25
C LYS A 334 -1.67 16.50 12.24
N SER A 335 -2.69 16.57 13.09
CA SER A 335 -3.55 17.75 13.30
C SER A 335 -4.55 17.96 12.16
N ALA A 336 -5.73 18.48 12.50
CA ALA A 336 -6.87 18.60 11.58
C ALA A 336 -6.66 19.48 10.33
N GLY A 337 -5.70 20.42 10.35
CA GLY A 337 -5.33 21.18 9.15
C GLY A 337 -4.42 20.43 8.18
N SER A 338 -3.91 19.26 8.56
CA SER A 338 -3.04 18.47 7.68
C SER A 338 -3.83 17.64 6.69
N THR A 339 -3.66 17.98 5.43
CA THR A 339 -4.28 17.31 4.28
C THR A 339 -3.27 17.17 3.14
N GLY A 340 -3.67 16.55 2.04
CA GLY A 340 -2.84 16.40 0.84
C GLY A 340 -2.69 14.96 0.40
N THR A 341 -1.85 14.75 -0.61
CA THR A 341 -1.65 13.46 -1.25
C THR A 341 -0.21 12.96 -1.05
N ILE A 342 -0.06 11.77 -0.49
CA ILE A 342 1.19 11.02 -0.42
C ILE A 342 1.16 10.04 -1.59
N SER A 343 1.90 10.29 -2.68
CA SER A 343 1.82 9.42 -3.86
C SER A 343 3.08 9.17 -4.67
N GLY A 344 3.19 7.98 -5.27
CA GLY A 344 4.33 7.62 -6.10
C GLY A 344 5.66 7.50 -5.33
N ASN A 345 5.61 7.45 -4.00
CA ASN A 345 6.81 7.40 -3.17
C ASN A 345 7.28 5.95 -2.99
N GLU A 346 8.60 5.79 -2.85
CA GLU A 346 9.21 4.57 -2.33
C GLU A 346 9.60 4.81 -0.86
N ILE A 347 8.94 4.11 0.06
CA ILE A 347 9.14 4.25 1.51
C ILE A 347 9.73 2.95 2.05
N ILE A 348 10.98 3.00 2.48
CA ILE A 348 11.77 1.84 2.88
C ILE A 348 12.04 1.95 4.38
N LEU A 349 11.40 1.08 5.14
CA LEU A 349 11.64 0.92 6.57
C LEU A 349 12.97 0.17 6.78
N ARG A 350 13.38 -0.05 8.03
CA ARG A 350 14.62 -0.80 8.32
C ARG A 350 14.25 -2.12 8.97
N THR A 351 14.94 -3.20 8.58
CA THR A 351 14.96 -4.42 9.39
C THR A 351 15.66 -4.12 10.73
N ILE A 352 14.93 -4.25 11.84
CA ILE A 352 15.44 -3.91 13.17
C ILE A 352 16.01 -5.16 13.84
N ASN A 353 17.33 -5.16 14.05
CA ASN A 353 18.01 -6.05 15.00
C ASN A 353 18.37 -5.34 16.33
N ASP A 354 18.36 -4.01 16.36
CA ASP A 354 19.11 -3.21 17.35
C ASP A 354 18.33 -2.04 17.98
N VAL A 355 17.01 -1.87 17.74
CA VAL A 355 16.25 -0.73 18.28
C VAL A 355 15.04 -1.15 19.11
N SER A 356 14.80 -0.40 20.19
CA SER A 356 13.69 -0.59 21.14
C SER A 356 12.42 0.19 20.73
N GLU A 357 12.26 0.54 19.46
CA GLU A 357 11.16 1.38 18.97
C GLU A 357 10.48 0.83 17.72
N VAL A 358 9.17 1.08 17.61
CA VAL A 358 8.33 0.75 16.45
C VAL A 358 8.53 1.74 15.30
N GLN A 359 8.37 1.24 14.08
CA GLN A 359 8.53 2.02 12.85
C GLN A 359 7.23 2.12 12.07
N TYR A 360 7.00 3.31 11.50
CA TYR A 360 5.86 3.62 10.66
C TYR A 360 6.34 4.20 9.34
N GLY A 361 5.96 3.58 8.22
CA GLY A 361 6.22 4.15 6.89
C GLY A 361 5.50 5.48 6.75
N VAL A 362 4.19 5.46 7.00
CA VAL A 362 3.34 6.64 7.11
C VAL A 362 2.53 6.57 8.40
N GLN A 363 2.61 7.59 9.24
CA GLN A 363 1.74 7.78 10.40
C GLN A 363 0.81 8.98 10.17
N VAL A 364 -0.50 8.75 10.30
CA VAL A 364 -1.57 9.76 10.21
C VAL A 364 -2.26 9.83 11.57
N GLY A 365 -2.31 11.02 12.17
CA GLY A 365 -2.81 11.13 13.54
C GLY A 365 -3.50 12.44 13.90
N TRP A 366 -4.23 12.43 15.03
CA TRP A 366 -4.81 13.61 15.66
C TRP A 366 -5.65 14.50 14.72
N GLY A 367 -6.54 13.88 13.93
CA GLY A 367 -7.47 14.63 13.06
C GLY A 367 -6.99 14.86 11.63
N ALA A 368 -5.77 14.42 11.26
CA ALA A 368 -5.28 14.55 9.89
C ALA A 368 -6.14 13.74 8.90
N ASP A 369 -6.27 14.24 7.67
CA ASP A 369 -7.08 13.63 6.60
C ASP A 369 -6.32 13.65 5.27
N VAL A 370 -5.82 12.49 4.83
CA VAL A 370 -4.90 12.40 3.68
C VAL A 370 -5.30 11.32 2.68
N THR A 371 -4.82 11.45 1.44
CA THR A 371 -4.84 10.35 0.46
C THR A 371 -3.44 9.78 0.31
N ILE A 372 -3.28 8.47 0.54
CA ILE A 372 -2.04 7.71 0.38
C ILE A 372 -2.24 6.78 -0.82
N GLN A 373 -1.62 7.08 -1.96
CA GLN A 373 -1.89 6.34 -3.19
C GLN A 373 -0.66 6.04 -4.05
N ASN A 374 -0.65 4.90 -4.74
CA ASN A 374 0.43 4.54 -5.68
C ASN A 374 1.84 4.52 -5.04
N ASN A 375 1.95 4.24 -3.74
CA ASN A 375 3.25 4.14 -3.07
C ASN A 375 3.70 2.68 -2.98
N THR A 376 5.01 2.47 -2.88
CA THR A 376 5.61 1.19 -2.49
C THR A 376 6.19 1.34 -1.08
N ILE A 377 5.71 0.54 -0.13
CA ILE A 377 6.05 0.64 1.31
C ILE A 377 6.45 -0.74 1.84
N TYR A 378 7.65 -0.87 2.39
CA TYR A 378 8.17 -2.19 2.79
C TYR A 378 9.27 -2.17 3.85
N ASP A 379 9.62 -3.37 4.35
CA ASP A 379 10.71 -3.70 5.29
C ASP A 379 10.52 -3.22 6.75
N SER A 380 9.30 -3.32 7.31
CA SER A 380 9.04 -2.97 8.73
C SER A 380 9.40 -4.07 9.76
N THR A 381 10.21 -5.05 9.35
CA THR A 381 10.43 -6.30 10.10
C THR A 381 11.32 -6.12 11.34
N ILE A 382 10.86 -6.55 12.52
CA ILE A 382 11.66 -6.64 13.76
C ILE A 382 12.11 -8.10 13.96
N ALA A 383 13.41 -8.35 14.03
CA ALA A 383 13.98 -9.70 14.01
C ALA A 383 14.26 -10.32 15.40
N SER A 384 14.01 -9.62 16.52
CA SER A 384 14.25 -10.18 17.86
C SER A 384 13.02 -10.12 18.79
N LEU A 385 12.55 -11.32 19.10
CA LEU A 385 11.35 -11.74 19.83
C LEU A 385 11.31 -11.26 21.29
N GLY A 386 10.14 -10.80 21.72
CA GLY A 386 9.80 -10.58 23.13
C GLY A 386 8.59 -9.69 23.38
N ILE A 387 8.15 -8.91 22.39
CA ILE A 387 7.03 -7.97 22.50
C ILE A 387 6.02 -8.33 21.42
N TYR A 388 5.22 -9.37 21.69
CA TYR A 388 3.92 -9.54 21.02
C TYR A 388 2.94 -8.68 21.80
N ASP A 389 2.99 -7.38 21.57
CA ASP A 389 2.01 -6.47 22.11
C ASP A 389 1.33 -5.76 20.94
N TRP A 390 0.06 -6.10 20.72
CA TRP A 390 -0.77 -5.57 19.62
C TRP A 390 -0.94 -4.05 19.72
N TYR A 391 -0.69 -3.47 20.90
CA TYR A 391 -0.65 -2.02 21.12
C TYR A 391 0.56 -1.33 20.47
N TRP A 392 1.59 -2.09 20.06
CA TRP A 392 2.92 -1.57 19.71
C TRP A 392 3.59 -2.39 18.59
N THR A 393 3.01 -2.35 17.38
CA THR A 393 3.52 -3.02 16.18
C THR A 393 4.17 -2.02 15.21
N SER A 394 5.12 -2.47 14.38
CA SER A 394 5.64 -1.62 13.28
C SER A 394 4.80 -1.82 12.03
N CYS A 395 4.36 -0.74 11.39
CA CYS A 395 3.47 -0.84 10.24
C CYS A 395 3.91 -0.04 9.03
N GLY A 396 3.46 -0.48 7.86
CA GLY A 396 3.60 0.30 6.63
C GLY A 396 2.84 1.61 6.74
N ILE A 397 1.57 1.54 7.13
CA ILE A 397 0.69 2.69 7.35
C ILE A 397 -0.03 2.57 8.69
N LEU A 398 0.01 3.63 9.50
CA LEU A 398 -0.73 3.78 10.76
C LEU A 398 -1.70 4.95 10.66
N VAL A 399 -2.97 4.73 10.97
CA VAL A 399 -4.00 5.78 11.10
C VAL A 399 -4.62 5.67 12.47
N LEU A 400 -4.51 6.71 13.31
CA LEU A 400 -4.96 6.63 14.70
C LEU A 400 -5.42 7.96 15.28
N ASP A 401 -6.20 7.95 16.35
CA ASP A 401 -6.39 9.13 17.20
C ASP A 401 -6.32 8.74 18.69
N SER A 402 -5.10 8.76 19.22
CA SER A 402 -4.84 8.42 20.63
C SER A 402 -5.39 9.47 21.61
N SER A 403 -6.03 10.53 21.11
CA SER A 403 -6.73 11.52 21.93
C SER A 403 -8.25 11.36 21.91
N ALA A 404 -8.80 10.57 20.98
CA ALA A 404 -10.23 10.41 20.74
C ALA A 404 -10.99 11.75 20.68
N THR A 405 -10.44 12.73 19.96
CA THR A 405 -11.04 14.08 19.89
C THR A 405 -11.58 14.43 18.52
N THR A 406 -10.94 13.98 17.45
CA THR A 406 -11.31 14.39 16.07
C THR A 406 -11.27 13.26 15.05
N GLY A 407 -10.67 12.11 15.34
CA GLY A 407 -10.54 10.97 14.43
C GLY A 407 -9.63 11.28 13.23
N SER A 408 -8.67 10.40 12.94
CA SER A 408 -7.82 10.57 11.76
C SER A 408 -8.38 9.79 10.57
N SER A 409 -8.22 10.31 9.36
CA SER A 409 -8.75 9.68 8.14
C SER A 409 -7.65 9.46 7.11
N ALA A 410 -7.68 8.31 6.43
CA ALA A 410 -6.84 8.09 5.26
C ALA A 410 -7.57 7.31 4.16
N ASN A 411 -7.49 7.84 2.93
CA ASN A 411 -7.79 7.07 1.72
C ASN A 411 -6.51 6.38 1.26
N ILE A 412 -6.43 5.06 1.44
CA ILE A 412 -5.27 4.21 1.16
C ILE A 412 -5.56 3.44 -0.14
N ILE A 413 -5.09 3.96 -1.27
CA ILE A 413 -5.56 3.52 -2.60
C ILE A 413 -4.41 3.04 -3.50
N ASN A 414 -4.49 1.83 -4.06
CA ASN A 414 -3.54 1.34 -5.08
C ASN A 414 -2.07 1.40 -4.63
N ASN A 415 -1.80 1.10 -3.36
CA ASN A 415 -0.44 0.98 -2.83
C ASN A 415 0.05 -0.47 -2.94
N HIS A 416 1.37 -0.63 -2.98
CA HIS A 416 2.06 -1.90 -2.88
C HIS A 416 2.76 -1.97 -1.53
N ILE A 417 2.22 -2.74 -0.59
CA ILE A 417 2.69 -2.82 0.79
C ILE A 417 3.16 -4.25 1.06
N HIS A 418 4.41 -4.44 1.49
CA HIS A 418 4.91 -5.79 1.68
C HIS A 418 6.05 -5.92 2.70
N HIS A 419 6.27 -7.14 3.20
CA HIS A 419 7.40 -7.44 4.12
C HIS A 419 7.36 -6.58 5.40
N CYS A 420 6.15 -6.25 5.85
CA CYS A 420 5.90 -5.50 7.06
C CYS A 420 5.46 -6.42 8.20
N MET A 421 5.69 -6.03 9.46
CA MET A 421 5.01 -6.66 10.59
C MET A 421 3.49 -6.44 10.46
N GLU A 422 3.06 -5.20 10.27
CA GLU A 422 1.68 -4.91 9.86
C GLU A 422 1.65 -4.06 8.59
N GLY A 423 0.77 -4.39 7.63
CA GLY A 423 0.63 -3.62 6.40
C GLY A 423 -0.03 -2.26 6.66
N VAL A 424 -1.29 -2.31 7.06
CA VAL A 424 -2.13 -1.14 7.36
C VAL A 424 -2.81 -1.34 8.72
N HIS A 425 -2.69 -0.37 9.61
CA HIS A 425 -3.33 -0.36 10.93
C HIS A 425 -4.23 0.85 11.09
N ILE A 426 -5.49 0.64 11.47
CA ILE A 426 -6.49 1.68 11.70
C ILE A 426 -7.02 1.59 13.14
N GLY A 427 -6.82 2.65 13.92
CA GLY A 427 -7.34 2.81 15.27
C GLY A 427 -6.29 2.79 16.39
N TYR A 428 -6.76 2.91 17.63
CA TYR A 428 -5.93 2.90 18.84
C TYR A 428 -6.68 2.27 20.03
N GLN A 429 -6.24 1.09 20.48
CA GLN A 429 -6.93 0.26 21.49
C GLN A 429 -6.67 0.65 22.95
N ALA A 430 -6.77 1.94 23.30
CA ALA A 430 -6.61 2.35 24.70
C ALA A 430 -7.45 3.57 25.09
N VAL A 431 -8.34 4.02 24.20
CA VAL A 431 -9.13 5.24 24.39
C VAL A 431 -10.49 5.07 23.73
N GLU A 432 -11.54 5.20 24.55
CA GLU A 432 -12.93 5.23 24.07
C GLU A 432 -13.17 6.46 23.19
N GLY A 433 -13.80 6.24 22.03
CA GLY A 433 -14.21 7.27 21.08
C GLY A 433 -13.17 7.59 19.99
N ASP A 434 -12.18 6.73 19.74
CA ASP A 434 -11.34 6.87 18.55
C ASP A 434 -12.19 6.69 17.28
N THR A 435 -12.50 7.80 16.59
CA THR A 435 -13.27 7.77 15.34
C THR A 435 -12.37 7.76 14.10
N SER A 436 -11.19 7.15 14.19
CA SER A 436 -10.30 7.02 13.03
C SER A 436 -10.93 6.15 11.94
N TYR A 437 -10.64 6.49 10.69
CA TYR A 437 -11.24 5.86 9.51
C TYR A 437 -10.20 5.55 8.44
N GLY A 438 -10.33 4.39 7.81
CA GLY A 438 -9.54 3.99 6.65
C GLY A 438 -10.42 3.53 5.49
N LEU A 439 -10.29 4.18 4.32
CA LEU A 439 -10.73 3.59 3.05
C LEU A 439 -9.53 2.86 2.44
N ILE A 440 -9.52 1.54 2.51
CA ILE A 440 -8.42 0.68 2.04
C ILE A 440 -8.88 0.04 0.73
N GLN A 441 -8.46 0.59 -0.40
CA GLN A 441 -8.99 0.21 -1.72
C GLN A 441 -7.90 -0.11 -2.75
N ASP A 442 -8.12 -1.13 -3.59
CA ASP A 442 -7.25 -1.46 -4.73
C ASP A 442 -5.78 -1.76 -4.38
N ASN A 443 -5.44 -2.02 -3.11
CA ASN A 443 -4.05 -2.22 -2.69
C ASN A 443 -3.59 -3.66 -2.97
N ASN A 444 -2.29 -3.81 -3.19
CA ASN A 444 -1.60 -5.09 -3.16
C ASN A 444 -0.80 -5.19 -1.86
N ILE A 445 -1.32 -5.94 -0.88
CA ILE A 445 -0.74 -6.11 0.45
C ILE A 445 -0.30 -7.56 0.60
N HIS A 446 0.99 -7.82 0.76
CA HIS A 446 1.46 -9.21 0.84
C HIS A 446 2.72 -9.42 1.66
N ASP A 447 2.91 -10.66 2.13
CA ASP A 447 4.04 -11.04 2.98
C ASP A 447 4.18 -10.13 4.21
N CYS A 448 3.05 -9.69 4.76
CA CYS A 448 2.98 -9.03 6.06
C CYS A 448 2.51 -10.04 7.11
N PHE A 449 2.94 -9.89 8.37
CA PHE A 449 2.44 -10.77 9.43
C PHE A 449 0.95 -10.53 9.70
N TRP A 450 0.55 -9.26 9.81
CA TRP A 450 -0.83 -8.81 9.70
C TRP A 450 -0.96 -7.91 8.47
N CYS A 451 -1.81 -8.24 7.51
CA CYS A 451 -1.94 -7.38 6.33
C CYS A 451 -2.76 -6.12 6.64
N VAL A 452 -3.93 -6.27 7.27
CA VAL A 452 -4.80 -5.15 7.68
C VAL A 452 -5.33 -5.37 9.10
N GLY A 453 -5.17 -4.39 9.98
CA GLY A 453 -5.77 -4.37 11.31
C GLY A 453 -6.72 -3.18 11.51
N VAL A 454 -7.93 -3.45 12.01
CA VAL A 454 -8.93 -2.44 12.38
C VAL A 454 -9.31 -2.64 13.84
N VAL A 455 -9.04 -1.63 14.66
CA VAL A 455 -9.04 -1.81 16.10
C VAL A 455 -9.66 -0.65 16.88
N GLY A 456 -10.03 -0.93 18.13
CA GLY A 456 -10.65 0.05 19.01
C GLY A 456 -12.02 0.51 18.48
N ASP A 457 -12.37 1.78 18.61
CA ASP A 457 -13.64 2.31 18.07
C ASP A 457 -13.54 2.74 16.59
N ALA A 458 -12.44 2.38 15.92
CA ALA A 458 -12.18 2.80 14.57
C ALA A 458 -13.03 2.05 13.54
N SER A 459 -13.03 2.58 12.31
CA SER A 459 -13.82 2.01 11.21
C SER A 459 -13.02 1.92 9.92
N ALA A 460 -13.35 0.95 9.07
CA ALA A 460 -12.72 0.84 7.75
C ALA A 460 -13.65 0.27 6.68
N ASP A 461 -13.48 0.76 5.45
CA ASP A 461 -13.99 0.11 4.24
C ASP A 461 -12.80 -0.51 3.51
N ILE A 462 -12.81 -1.83 3.37
CA ILE A 462 -11.72 -2.63 2.80
C ILE A 462 -12.23 -3.22 1.49
N GLU A 463 -11.85 -2.63 0.36
CA GLU A 463 -12.47 -2.89 -0.94
C GLU A 463 -11.47 -3.27 -2.05
N ASN A 464 -11.76 -4.34 -2.80
CA ASN A 464 -11.02 -4.69 -4.01
C ASN A 464 -9.48 -4.80 -3.83
N ASN A 465 -9.03 -5.19 -2.64
CA ASN A 465 -7.61 -5.40 -2.36
C ASN A 465 -7.18 -6.82 -2.73
N THR A 466 -5.91 -6.96 -3.11
CA THR A 466 -5.21 -8.25 -3.16
C THR A 466 -4.38 -8.40 -1.90
N ILE A 467 -4.81 -9.28 -0.99
CA ILE A 467 -4.21 -9.53 0.31
C ILE A 467 -3.70 -10.97 0.32
N LYS A 468 -2.38 -11.19 0.37
CA LYS A 468 -1.79 -12.53 0.18
C LYS A 468 -0.58 -12.81 1.04
N MET A 469 -0.43 -14.06 1.48
CA MET A 469 0.85 -14.58 1.95
C MET A 469 1.52 -15.36 0.82
N LEU A 470 2.55 -14.80 0.17
CA LEU A 470 3.21 -15.44 -0.98
C LEU A 470 4.35 -16.36 -0.54
N ASP A 471 5.05 -15.99 0.53
CA ASP A 471 6.10 -16.81 1.13
C ASP A 471 5.97 -16.84 2.65
N GLN A 472 5.40 -17.93 3.17
CA GLN A 472 5.32 -18.19 4.61
C GLN A 472 6.71 -18.28 5.30
N ASN A 473 7.81 -18.37 4.54
CA ASN A 473 9.19 -18.39 5.07
C ASN A 473 9.90 -17.03 5.01
N VAL A 474 9.34 -16.01 4.36
CA VAL A 474 9.90 -14.63 4.39
C VAL A 474 9.87 -14.06 5.81
N ILE A 475 9.00 -14.62 6.65
CA ILE A 475 8.78 -14.19 8.01
C ILE A 475 9.43 -15.20 8.97
N ASP A 476 10.62 -14.87 9.48
CA ASP A 476 11.36 -15.65 10.50
C ASP A 476 10.72 -15.53 11.90
N PHE A 477 9.38 -15.58 11.98
CA PHE A 477 8.66 -15.60 13.26
C PHE A 477 8.48 -17.03 13.76
N VAL A 478 8.60 -17.20 15.08
CA VAL A 478 8.63 -18.50 15.76
C VAL A 478 7.22 -19.06 16.02
N SER A 479 6.19 -18.48 15.40
CA SER A 479 4.81 -18.97 15.47
C SER A 479 4.22 -19.06 14.06
N PRO A 480 3.51 -20.16 13.70
CA PRO A 480 2.50 -20.09 12.64
C PRO A 480 1.45 -19.03 13.05
N GLY A 481 0.97 -18.19 12.13
CA GLY A 481 -0.09 -17.23 12.45
C GLY A 481 -0.09 -15.92 11.68
N GLY A 482 0.14 -15.91 10.37
CA GLY A 482 -0.10 -14.68 9.59
C GLY A 482 -1.60 -14.49 9.37
N GLU A 483 -2.12 -13.27 9.55
CA GLU A 483 -3.54 -12.96 9.33
C GLU A 483 -3.72 -11.97 8.17
N GLY A 484 -4.75 -12.20 7.35
CA GLY A 484 -5.08 -11.33 6.23
C GLY A 484 -5.72 -10.03 6.73
N ILE A 485 -6.87 -10.13 7.38
CA ILE A 485 -7.59 -9.00 7.95
C ILE A 485 -7.96 -9.32 9.39
N PHE A 486 -7.59 -8.45 10.32
CA PHE A 486 -7.98 -8.49 11.73
C PHE A 486 -8.94 -7.35 12.05
N VAL A 487 -10.05 -7.65 12.71
CA VAL A 487 -10.97 -6.63 13.25
C VAL A 487 -11.28 -6.96 14.71
N GLY A 488 -10.92 -6.09 15.67
CA GLY A 488 -11.00 -6.46 17.08
C GLY A 488 -10.95 -5.32 18.10
N GLY A 489 -11.83 -5.40 19.12
CA GLY A 489 -11.86 -4.47 20.25
C GLY A 489 -10.69 -4.64 21.23
N ALA A 490 -10.57 -3.74 22.21
CA ALA A 490 -9.51 -3.80 23.21
C ALA A 490 -9.71 -4.88 24.28
N TRP A 491 -8.62 -5.54 24.63
CA TRP A 491 -8.44 -6.48 25.75
C TRP A 491 -8.39 -5.79 27.13
N THR A 492 -9.01 -4.62 27.24
CA THR A 492 -8.96 -3.79 28.45
C THR A 492 -10.31 -3.75 29.14
N THR A 493 -10.42 -3.03 30.25
CA THR A 493 -11.71 -2.76 30.89
C THR A 493 -12.61 -1.80 30.10
N ILE A 494 -12.13 -1.30 28.96
CA ILE A 494 -12.84 -0.39 28.06
C ILE A 494 -13.40 -1.25 26.93
N HIS A 495 -14.71 -1.18 26.70
CA HIS A 495 -15.35 -1.83 25.57
C HIS A 495 -15.28 -0.87 24.37
N GLU A 496 -14.62 -1.31 23.31
CA GLU A 496 -14.44 -0.58 22.07
C GLU A 496 -15.05 -1.42 20.93
N TYR A 497 -15.69 -0.78 19.96
CA TYR A 497 -16.56 -1.44 18.97
C TYR A 497 -16.09 -1.14 17.55
N PRO A 498 -15.07 -1.85 17.04
CA PRO A 498 -14.57 -1.59 15.69
C PRO A 498 -15.59 -2.03 14.66
N THR A 499 -15.61 -1.33 13.52
CA THR A 499 -16.50 -1.66 12.42
C THR A 499 -15.75 -1.81 11.11
N ALA A 500 -16.10 -2.81 10.31
CA ALA A 500 -15.48 -3.00 9.01
C ALA A 500 -16.46 -3.49 7.94
N THR A 501 -16.37 -2.90 6.74
CA THR A 501 -16.97 -3.44 5.52
C THR A 501 -15.86 -4.07 4.68
N ILE A 502 -15.92 -5.37 4.44
CA ILE A 502 -14.91 -6.12 3.69
C ILE A 502 -15.55 -6.59 2.38
N THR A 503 -15.22 -5.93 1.26
CA THR A 503 -15.89 -6.16 -0.02
C THR A 503 -14.94 -6.42 -1.20
N ASP A 504 -15.28 -7.41 -2.03
CA ASP A 504 -14.59 -7.69 -3.31
C ASP A 504 -13.07 -7.92 -3.20
N ASN A 505 -12.54 -8.31 -2.03
CA ASN A 505 -11.12 -8.58 -1.82
C ASN A 505 -10.73 -10.00 -2.24
N THR A 506 -9.48 -10.19 -2.64
CA THR A 506 -8.84 -11.51 -2.71
C THR A 506 -7.96 -11.72 -1.49
N ILE A 507 -8.27 -12.72 -0.66
CA ILE A 507 -7.59 -13.04 0.62
C ILE A 507 -7.09 -14.49 0.55
N ASP A 508 -5.77 -14.69 0.52
CA ASP A 508 -5.19 -15.99 0.16
C ASP A 508 -3.96 -16.39 0.99
N ASN A 509 -3.96 -17.67 1.43
CA ASN A 509 -2.81 -18.39 2.01
C ASN A 509 -2.37 -17.97 3.44
N PHE A 510 -3.30 -17.49 4.26
CA PHE A 510 -3.09 -17.12 5.67
C PHE A 510 -3.45 -18.24 6.64
N ASP A 511 -3.03 -18.12 7.90
CA ASP A 511 -3.57 -18.98 8.97
C ASP A 511 -5.04 -18.59 9.22
N MET A 512 -5.30 -17.28 9.31
CA MET A 512 -6.66 -16.72 9.38
C MET A 512 -6.80 -15.71 8.24
N GLY A 513 -7.71 -15.98 7.29
CA GLY A 513 -7.99 -15.06 6.20
C GLY A 513 -8.60 -13.76 6.74
N ILE A 514 -9.71 -13.90 7.47
CA ILE A 514 -10.35 -12.82 8.24
C ILE A 514 -10.50 -13.30 9.69
N ASP A 515 -9.84 -12.62 10.63
CA ASP A 515 -10.00 -12.82 12.07
C ASP A 515 -10.86 -11.69 12.66
N ILE A 516 -11.90 -12.09 13.38
CA ILE A 516 -12.88 -11.21 14.00
C ILE A 516 -12.87 -11.46 15.49
N TYR A 517 -12.37 -10.48 16.21
CA TYR A 517 -12.23 -10.49 17.65
C TYR A 517 -13.30 -9.61 18.30
N GLU A 518 -13.63 -9.90 19.55
CA GLU A 518 -14.59 -9.21 20.44
C GLU A 518 -15.10 -7.82 19.99
N PHE A 519 -16.42 -7.61 20.11
CA PHE A 519 -17.12 -6.34 19.85
C PHE A 519 -17.10 -5.82 18.40
N ALA A 520 -16.42 -6.52 17.50
CA ALA A 520 -16.39 -6.15 16.09
C ALA A 520 -17.74 -6.37 15.40
N ASP A 521 -18.20 -5.35 14.68
CA ASP A 521 -19.32 -5.46 13.73
C ASP A 521 -18.76 -5.44 12.30
N VAL A 522 -18.89 -6.57 11.59
CA VAL A 522 -18.24 -6.79 10.29
C VAL A 522 -19.24 -7.27 9.24
N THR A 523 -19.22 -6.65 8.06
CA THR A 523 -19.96 -7.11 6.88
C THR A 523 -18.97 -7.61 5.83
N ILE A 524 -19.12 -8.85 5.38
CA ILE A 524 -18.18 -9.52 4.46
C ILE A 524 -18.94 -9.90 3.19
N THR A 525 -18.62 -9.30 2.04
CA THR A 525 -19.38 -9.52 0.79
C THR A 525 -18.53 -9.55 -0.47
N GLY A 526 -18.79 -10.47 -1.39
CA GLY A 526 -18.13 -10.47 -2.71
C GLY A 526 -16.65 -10.89 -2.70
N ASN A 527 -16.11 -11.36 -1.57
CA ASN A 527 -14.69 -11.67 -1.44
C ASN A 527 -14.35 -13.08 -1.96
N ASP A 528 -13.14 -13.24 -2.48
CA ASP A 528 -12.48 -14.52 -2.73
C ASP A 528 -11.57 -14.86 -1.54
N ILE A 529 -12.00 -15.79 -0.68
CA ILE A 529 -11.32 -16.19 0.56
C ILE A 529 -10.81 -17.63 0.38
N THR A 530 -9.52 -17.77 0.03
CA THR A 530 -9.00 -19.04 -0.47
C THR A 530 -7.73 -19.54 0.21
N ASN A 531 -7.58 -20.86 0.30
CA ASN A 531 -6.35 -21.52 0.74
C ASN A 531 -5.81 -21.07 2.12
N ASN A 532 -6.65 -20.50 2.97
CA ASN A 532 -6.27 -20.18 4.35
C ASN A 532 -6.44 -21.43 5.22
N ASP A 533 -5.89 -21.47 6.43
CA ASP A 533 -6.29 -22.52 7.38
C ASP A 533 -7.74 -22.30 7.82
N TYR A 534 -8.05 -21.08 8.26
CA TYR A 534 -9.40 -20.60 8.53
C TYR A 534 -9.75 -19.48 7.54
N GLY A 535 -10.83 -19.65 6.78
CA GLY A 535 -11.31 -18.60 5.88
C GLY A 535 -11.77 -17.37 6.66
N ILE A 536 -12.76 -17.56 7.53
CA ILE A 536 -13.25 -16.58 8.50
C ILE A 536 -13.22 -17.24 9.88
N TYR A 537 -12.53 -16.61 10.83
CA TYR A 537 -12.45 -17.05 12.22
C TYR A 537 -13.08 -15.99 13.11
N THR A 538 -13.99 -16.40 13.98
CA THR A 538 -14.47 -15.52 15.05
C THR A 538 -13.94 -16.02 16.38
N ASN A 539 -13.18 -15.18 17.05
CA ASN A 539 -12.57 -15.47 18.34
C ASN A 539 -13.35 -14.75 19.45
N ALA A 540 -13.61 -15.44 20.54
CA ALA A 540 -14.22 -14.83 21.72
C ALA A 540 -13.66 -15.45 23.00
N ASP A 541 -13.14 -14.63 23.92
CA ASP A 541 -12.88 -15.11 25.26
C ASP A 541 -14.24 -15.49 25.91
N ALA A 542 -14.34 -16.75 26.34
CA ALA A 542 -15.54 -17.42 26.86
C ALA A 542 -16.24 -16.76 28.07
N CYS A 543 -15.81 -15.57 28.48
CA CYS A 543 -16.21 -14.88 29.69
C CYS A 543 -17.54 -14.12 29.54
N GLU A 544 -17.92 -13.70 28.34
CA GLU A 544 -19.00 -12.72 28.18
C GLU A 544 -19.83 -13.00 26.92
N GLY A 545 -21.11 -13.39 27.08
CA GLY A 545 -21.99 -13.80 25.98
C GLY A 545 -22.46 -12.65 25.10
N TRP A 546 -21.56 -12.10 24.29
CA TRP A 546 -21.83 -10.99 23.37
C TRP A 546 -22.43 -11.46 22.05
N ALA A 547 -23.32 -10.66 21.48
CA ALA A 547 -23.88 -10.87 20.16
C ALA A 547 -23.11 -10.01 19.17
N GLN A 548 -22.28 -10.63 18.34
CA GLN A 548 -21.61 -9.97 17.22
C GLN A 548 -22.61 -9.84 16.06
N THR A 549 -22.70 -8.66 15.41
CA THR A 549 -23.51 -8.50 14.19
C THR A 549 -22.65 -8.77 12.97
N VAL A 550 -22.07 -9.97 12.92
CA VAL A 550 -21.19 -10.37 11.83
C VAL A 550 -21.99 -11.14 10.79
N VAL A 551 -21.87 -10.70 9.54
CA VAL A 551 -22.54 -11.34 8.40
C VAL A 551 -21.56 -11.54 7.25
N ALA A 552 -21.61 -12.72 6.62
CA ALA A 552 -20.88 -13.01 5.40
C ALA A 552 -21.85 -13.51 4.33
N HIS A 553 -21.92 -12.82 3.20
CA HIS A 553 -22.79 -13.21 2.08
C HIS A 553 -22.09 -13.03 0.74
N CYS A 554 -22.48 -13.80 -0.27
CA CYS A 554 -22.00 -13.61 -1.62
C CYS A 554 -20.47 -13.71 -1.74
N ASN A 555 -19.79 -14.49 -0.91
CA ASN A 555 -18.35 -14.73 -0.96
C ASN A 555 -18.04 -16.09 -1.61
N ASN A 556 -16.83 -16.22 -2.15
CA ASN A 556 -16.25 -17.49 -2.58
C ASN A 556 -15.26 -17.97 -1.51
N ILE A 557 -15.67 -18.94 -0.70
CA ILE A 557 -14.89 -19.56 0.38
C ILE A 557 -14.42 -20.92 -0.12
N VAL A 558 -13.15 -21.04 -0.52
CA VAL A 558 -12.66 -22.22 -1.26
C VAL A 558 -11.26 -22.67 -0.85
N GLY A 559 -11.13 -23.95 -0.53
CA GLY A 559 -9.83 -24.58 -0.30
C GLY A 559 -9.22 -24.24 1.05
N ASN A 560 -10.02 -23.72 2.00
CA ASN A 560 -9.56 -23.44 3.35
C ASN A 560 -9.39 -24.77 4.12
N SER A 561 -8.24 -24.93 4.78
CA SER A 561 -7.71 -26.24 5.16
C SER A 561 -8.32 -26.82 6.44
N VAL A 562 -8.80 -25.95 7.34
CA VAL A 562 -9.44 -26.29 8.62
C VAL A 562 -10.93 -25.99 8.57
N TYR A 563 -11.31 -24.73 8.37
CA TYR A 563 -12.70 -24.31 8.18
C TYR A 563 -12.80 -23.18 7.15
N GLY A 564 -13.90 -23.16 6.40
CA GLY A 564 -14.32 -21.97 5.67
C GLY A 564 -14.80 -20.87 6.63
N VAL A 565 -15.63 -21.25 7.61
CA VAL A 565 -16.08 -20.37 8.72
C VAL A 565 -16.07 -21.15 10.03
N ASP A 566 -15.39 -20.62 11.05
CA ASP A 566 -15.42 -21.16 12.42
C ASP A 566 -15.94 -20.12 13.41
N ASN A 567 -17.04 -20.47 14.06
CA ASN A 567 -17.77 -19.73 15.09
C ASN A 567 -18.03 -20.59 16.35
N SER A 568 -17.19 -21.61 16.57
CA SER A 568 -17.35 -22.56 17.68
C SER A 568 -17.15 -21.96 19.08
N GLU A 569 -16.43 -20.84 19.18
CA GLU A 569 -16.19 -20.13 20.45
C GLU A 569 -17.37 -19.21 20.85
N ASN A 570 -18.27 -18.90 19.93
CA ASN A 570 -19.41 -18.04 20.16
C ASN A 570 -20.70 -18.84 20.39
N SER A 571 -21.64 -18.23 21.11
CA SER A 571 -22.97 -18.80 21.34
C SER A 571 -24.07 -18.24 20.43
N ALA A 572 -23.81 -17.12 19.77
CA ALA A 572 -24.68 -16.53 18.77
C ALA A 572 -24.41 -17.18 17.40
N THR A 573 -25.46 -17.35 16.60
CA THR A 573 -25.33 -17.88 15.25
C THR A 573 -24.76 -16.82 14.30
N PHE A 574 -23.68 -17.16 13.60
CA PHE A 574 -23.07 -16.37 12.53
C PHE A 574 -23.87 -16.57 11.24
N ASP A 575 -24.32 -15.50 10.59
CA ASP A 575 -25.02 -15.60 9.29
C ASP A 575 -24.00 -15.64 8.14
N ALA A 576 -23.77 -16.84 7.63
CA ALA A 576 -22.94 -17.16 6.47
C ALA A 576 -23.78 -17.64 5.27
N THR A 577 -25.03 -17.18 5.16
CA THR A 577 -25.91 -17.56 4.05
C THR A 577 -25.47 -16.93 2.73
N ASN A 578 -25.82 -17.58 1.61
CA ASN A 578 -25.55 -17.15 0.24
C ASN A 578 -24.06 -17.08 -0.11
N ASN A 579 -23.21 -17.93 0.47
CA ASN A 579 -21.81 -18.09 0.07
C ASN A 579 -21.60 -19.33 -0.82
N TRP A 580 -20.54 -19.30 -1.63
CA TRP A 580 -20.03 -20.46 -2.37
C TRP A 580 -18.93 -21.13 -1.54
N TRP A 581 -19.05 -22.44 -1.29
CA TRP A 581 -18.16 -23.19 -0.39
C TRP A 581 -17.14 -24.07 -1.13
N GLY A 582 -16.91 -23.83 -2.43
CA GLY A 582 -16.07 -24.70 -3.26
C GLY A 582 -16.79 -25.92 -3.83
N ASP A 583 -18.04 -26.18 -3.41
CA ASP A 583 -18.83 -27.32 -3.84
C ASP A 583 -20.33 -26.98 -3.95
N GLU A 584 -20.98 -27.46 -5.02
CA GLU A 584 -22.42 -27.28 -5.32
C GLU A 584 -23.34 -27.89 -4.25
N ASN A 585 -22.87 -28.90 -3.51
CA ASN A 585 -23.61 -29.53 -2.42
C ASN A 585 -23.47 -28.77 -1.09
N GLY A 586 -22.73 -27.65 -1.05
CA GLY A 586 -22.60 -26.81 0.13
C GLY A 586 -21.42 -27.20 1.04
N PRO A 587 -21.31 -26.56 2.21
CA PRO A 587 -20.19 -26.75 3.13
C PRO A 587 -20.20 -28.14 3.78
N SER A 588 -19.04 -28.58 4.27
CA SER A 588 -18.93 -29.78 5.12
C SER A 588 -18.86 -29.40 6.62
N GLY A 589 -18.46 -30.32 7.52
CA GLY A 589 -18.46 -30.07 8.96
C GLY A 589 -19.85 -30.24 9.57
N GLU A 590 -20.43 -29.17 10.11
CA GLU A 590 -21.87 -29.10 10.43
C GLU A 590 -22.74 -28.91 9.17
N GLY A 591 -22.09 -28.65 8.02
CA GLY A 591 -22.67 -28.66 6.69
C GLY A 591 -22.97 -30.08 6.18
N VAL A 592 -24.04 -30.22 5.39
CA VAL A 592 -24.43 -31.50 4.76
C VAL A 592 -23.67 -31.82 3.47
N GLY A 593 -22.81 -30.92 3.00
CA GLY A 593 -22.12 -30.98 1.72
C GLY A 593 -20.69 -31.50 1.78
N SER A 594 -19.86 -31.04 0.84
CA SER A 594 -18.46 -31.47 0.68
C SER A 594 -17.49 -30.32 0.42
N GLY A 595 -17.98 -29.09 0.44
CA GLY A 595 -17.16 -27.89 0.35
C GLY A 595 -16.39 -27.63 1.64
N ASP A 596 -15.82 -26.42 1.73
CA ASP A 596 -15.13 -25.94 2.91
C ASP A 596 -16.03 -26.09 4.15
N ALA A 597 -15.43 -26.53 5.26
CA ALA A 597 -16.18 -26.90 6.45
C ALA A 597 -16.73 -25.67 7.19
N VAL A 598 -17.87 -25.84 7.85
CA VAL A 598 -18.40 -24.89 8.85
C VAL A 598 -18.46 -25.54 10.23
N SER A 599 -18.24 -24.74 11.27
CA SER A 599 -18.39 -25.17 12.67
C SER A 599 -19.85 -25.17 13.15
N GLU A 600 -20.05 -25.52 14.43
CA GLU A 600 -21.28 -25.20 15.14
C GLU A 600 -21.54 -23.67 15.11
N ASN A 601 -22.80 -23.29 15.28
CA ASN A 601 -23.26 -21.88 15.32
C ASN A 601 -23.00 -21.09 14.03
N VAL A 602 -22.91 -21.73 12.87
CA VAL A 602 -22.87 -21.06 11.56
C VAL A 602 -24.16 -21.37 10.80
N ASP A 603 -24.92 -20.35 10.40
CA ASP A 603 -26.04 -20.48 9.47
C ASP A 603 -25.53 -20.33 8.03
N TYR A 604 -25.59 -21.41 7.27
CA TYR A 604 -25.05 -21.48 5.91
C TYR A 604 -26.14 -21.77 4.84
N ASP A 605 -27.42 -21.85 5.24
CA ASP A 605 -28.53 -22.24 4.36
C ASP A 605 -29.45 -21.03 4.06
N PRO A 606 -29.61 -20.59 2.79
CA PRO A 606 -29.04 -21.14 1.56
C PRO A 606 -27.52 -20.99 1.41
N TRP A 607 -26.93 -21.82 0.55
CA TRP A 607 -25.63 -21.57 -0.08
C TRP A 607 -25.76 -21.41 -1.61
N LEU A 608 -24.69 -21.04 -2.31
CA LEU A 608 -24.69 -20.90 -3.78
C LEU A 608 -24.35 -22.22 -4.48
N ASP A 609 -24.99 -22.52 -5.61
CA ASP A 609 -24.72 -23.73 -6.41
C ASP A 609 -23.53 -23.60 -7.40
N ALA A 610 -22.94 -22.41 -7.49
CA ALA A 610 -21.73 -22.11 -8.26
C ALA A 610 -21.01 -20.89 -7.63
N PRO A 611 -19.77 -20.58 -8.03
CA PRO A 611 -19.08 -19.39 -7.55
C PRO A 611 -19.88 -18.09 -7.77
N TYR A 612 -19.86 -17.19 -6.78
CA TYR A 612 -20.33 -15.82 -6.92
C TYR A 612 -19.51 -15.09 -8.00
N PRO A 613 -20.12 -14.21 -8.83
CA PRO A 613 -21.51 -13.75 -8.82
C PRO A 613 -22.48 -14.58 -9.67
N GLY A 614 -22.05 -15.74 -10.17
CA GLY A 614 -22.86 -16.56 -11.09
C GLY A 614 -23.74 -17.61 -10.42
N GLY A 615 -23.47 -17.94 -9.16
CA GLY A 615 -24.21 -18.92 -8.38
C GLY A 615 -25.60 -18.42 -7.97
N GLU A 616 -26.52 -19.37 -7.87
CA GLU A 616 -27.89 -19.13 -7.42
C GLU A 616 -28.13 -19.88 -6.10
N PRO A 617 -28.84 -19.28 -5.13
CA PRO A 617 -29.16 -19.92 -3.85
C PRO A 617 -29.80 -21.30 -4.02
N ILE A 618 -29.33 -22.28 -3.27
CA ILE A 618 -29.93 -23.60 -3.07
C ILE A 618 -30.17 -23.78 -1.57
N ASN A 619 -31.36 -24.26 -1.22
CA ASN A 619 -31.71 -24.51 0.16
C ASN A 619 -31.72 -26.00 0.43
N PHE A 620 -31.32 -26.39 1.63
CA PHE A 620 -31.60 -27.71 2.20
C PHE A 620 -32.69 -27.58 3.27
N THR A 621 -33.93 -27.39 2.82
CA THR A 621 -35.06 -27.11 3.72
C THR A 621 -35.60 -28.36 4.39
N ASP A 622 -36.31 -28.11 5.50
CA ASP A 622 -37.15 -29.07 6.20
C ASP A 622 -36.40 -30.30 6.71
N ALA A 623 -35.07 -30.24 6.84
CA ALA A 623 -34.28 -31.38 7.27
C ALA A 623 -34.66 -31.84 8.69
N THR A 624 -34.87 -33.15 8.85
CA THR A 624 -35.08 -33.78 10.16
C THR A 624 -33.86 -34.61 10.53
N THR A 625 -33.41 -34.49 11.78
CA THR A 625 -32.33 -35.31 12.34
C THR A 625 -32.90 -36.21 13.43
N GLU A 626 -32.80 -37.52 13.22
CA GLU A 626 -33.20 -38.53 14.22
C GLU A 626 -32.02 -39.44 14.61
N THR A 627 -31.88 -39.72 15.90
CA THR A 627 -30.89 -40.69 16.39
C THR A 627 -31.45 -42.12 16.30
N ALA A 628 -30.91 -42.92 15.37
CA ALA A 628 -31.21 -44.34 15.26
C ALA A 628 -30.45 -45.14 16.35
N PRO A 629 -31.12 -45.73 17.35
CA PRO A 629 -30.46 -46.59 18.34
C PRO A 629 -29.90 -47.86 17.69
N ALA A 630 -28.98 -48.54 18.39
CA ALA A 630 -28.44 -49.83 17.94
C ALA A 630 -29.56 -50.84 17.63
N GLY A 631 -29.55 -51.39 16.43
CA GLY A 631 -30.60 -52.26 15.89
C GLY A 631 -31.25 -51.67 14.63
N THR A 632 -32.44 -52.16 14.30
CA THR A 632 -33.23 -51.67 13.15
C THR A 632 -34.11 -50.50 13.58
N SER A 633 -34.04 -49.41 12.84
CA SER A 633 -34.89 -48.23 13.00
C SER A 633 -35.56 -47.85 11.68
N GLU A 634 -36.75 -47.27 11.75
CA GLU A 634 -37.44 -46.63 10.62
C GLU A 634 -37.59 -45.16 10.94
N ILE A 635 -37.02 -44.30 10.10
CA ILE A 635 -37.06 -42.85 10.22
C ILE A 635 -38.04 -42.35 9.17
N ASP A 636 -39.09 -41.66 9.61
CA ASP A 636 -40.15 -41.14 8.75
C ASP A 636 -39.93 -39.64 8.54
N ALA A 637 -39.40 -39.30 7.38
CA ALA A 637 -39.18 -37.92 6.92
C ALA A 637 -40.11 -37.60 5.73
N THR A 638 -41.32 -38.17 5.72
CA THR A 638 -42.25 -38.00 4.60
C THR A 638 -42.85 -36.62 4.53
N THR A 639 -42.89 -35.88 5.65
CA THR A 639 -43.38 -34.49 5.65
C THR A 639 -42.30 -33.53 5.14
N GLU A 640 -41.05 -33.86 5.43
CA GLU A 640 -39.84 -33.07 5.23
C GLU A 640 -39.29 -33.22 3.82
N ALA A 641 -39.15 -34.47 3.36
CA ALA A 641 -38.42 -34.79 2.14
C ALA A 641 -39.11 -35.87 1.30
N ASP A 642 -40.40 -36.13 1.54
CA ASP A 642 -41.15 -37.24 0.96
C ASP A 642 -40.37 -38.57 1.08
N THR A 643 -39.66 -38.79 2.20
CA THR A 643 -38.68 -39.85 2.33
C THR A 643 -38.87 -40.70 3.59
N ASN A 644 -38.60 -42.00 3.48
CA ASN A 644 -38.50 -42.89 4.64
C ASN A 644 -37.22 -43.71 4.55
N VAL A 645 -36.50 -43.83 5.68
CA VAL A 645 -35.23 -44.55 5.77
C VAL A 645 -35.33 -45.68 6.78
N SER A 646 -35.11 -46.91 6.31
CA SER A 646 -34.92 -48.08 7.15
C SER A 646 -33.42 -48.29 7.35
N ILE A 647 -32.93 -48.26 8.58
CA ILE A 647 -31.48 -48.30 8.87
C ILE A 647 -31.15 -49.34 9.94
N ASN A 648 -30.03 -50.05 9.77
CA ASN A 648 -29.54 -51.04 10.73
C ASN A 648 -28.17 -50.63 11.30
N THR A 649 -28.13 -50.26 12.58
CA THR A 649 -26.94 -49.72 13.24
C THR A 649 -26.39 -50.64 14.34
N THR A 650 -25.10 -50.54 14.63
CA THR A 650 -24.41 -51.25 15.72
C THR A 650 -24.25 -50.41 16.99
N ALA A 651 -24.41 -49.09 16.86
CA ALA A 651 -24.42 -48.09 17.93
C ALA A 651 -25.39 -46.96 17.55
N PRO A 652 -25.74 -46.03 18.46
CA PRO A 652 -26.51 -44.84 18.09
C PRO A 652 -25.84 -44.03 16.97
N VAL A 653 -26.60 -43.69 15.92
CA VAL A 653 -26.15 -42.88 14.77
C VAL A 653 -27.21 -41.82 14.50
N ASN A 654 -26.80 -40.56 14.27
CA ASN A 654 -27.71 -39.51 13.83
C ASN A 654 -27.86 -39.58 12.31
N VAL A 655 -29.11 -39.56 11.87
CA VAL A 655 -29.47 -39.57 10.45
C VAL A 655 -30.22 -38.29 10.14
N THR A 656 -29.68 -37.49 9.23
CA THR A 656 -30.30 -36.25 8.77
C THR A 656 -30.87 -36.47 7.38
N ILE A 657 -32.16 -36.16 7.21
CA ILE A 657 -32.89 -36.34 5.95
C ILE A 657 -33.55 -35.01 5.60
N GLY A 658 -33.25 -34.48 4.42
CA GLY A 658 -33.82 -33.23 3.93
C GLY A 658 -33.95 -33.21 2.42
N ASN A 659 -34.59 -32.17 1.91
CA ASN A 659 -34.83 -31.99 0.47
C ASN A 659 -34.16 -30.71 -0.02
N PHE A 660 -33.55 -30.80 -1.20
CA PHE A 660 -33.00 -29.64 -1.89
C PHE A 660 -34.08 -28.92 -2.70
N SER A 661 -34.06 -27.59 -2.69
CA SER A 661 -35.03 -26.76 -3.42
C SER A 661 -34.90 -26.87 -4.95
N LYS A 662 -33.74 -27.33 -5.45
CA LYS A 662 -33.44 -27.62 -6.86
C LYS A 662 -32.39 -28.72 -6.94
N ASN A 663 -32.02 -29.11 -8.17
CA ASN A 663 -30.96 -30.09 -8.40
C ASN A 663 -29.61 -29.60 -7.85
N PRO A 664 -29.03 -30.25 -6.81
CA PRO A 664 -27.75 -29.84 -6.23
C PRO A 664 -26.54 -30.26 -7.07
N GLY A 665 -26.74 -31.03 -8.15
CA GLY A 665 -25.69 -31.45 -9.08
C GLY A 665 -25.86 -30.89 -10.49
N THR A 666 -24.82 -30.95 -11.31
CA THR A 666 -24.94 -30.56 -12.73
C THR A 666 -25.68 -31.61 -13.59
N GLY A 667 -26.78 -31.17 -14.22
CA GLY A 667 -27.55 -31.87 -15.26
C GLY A 667 -28.23 -33.19 -14.82
N PHE A 668 -29.54 -33.34 -14.98
CA PHE A 668 -30.23 -34.57 -14.54
C PHE A 668 -31.50 -34.89 -15.36
N GLY A 669 -31.44 -34.77 -16.69
CA GLY A 669 -32.64 -34.85 -17.53
C GLY A 669 -33.48 -36.14 -17.37
N GLY A 670 -34.79 -35.96 -17.22
CA GLY A 670 -35.76 -37.03 -16.94
C GLY A 670 -36.01 -37.25 -15.45
N ASP A 671 -35.58 -36.31 -14.61
CA ASP A 671 -35.88 -36.26 -13.19
C ASP A 671 -37.36 -35.95 -12.91
N ILE A 672 -37.78 -36.26 -11.69
CA ILE A 672 -39.13 -35.97 -11.18
C ILE A 672 -39.18 -34.68 -10.34
N GLY A 673 -38.12 -33.86 -10.37
CA GLY A 673 -38.01 -32.65 -9.56
C GLY A 673 -37.83 -32.89 -8.06
N LYS A 674 -37.38 -34.08 -7.64
CA LYS A 674 -37.12 -34.43 -6.23
C LYS A 674 -35.67 -34.77 -5.99
N TYR A 675 -35.09 -34.11 -4.99
CA TYR A 675 -33.67 -34.15 -4.66
C TYR A 675 -33.52 -34.18 -3.15
N ILE A 676 -32.98 -35.25 -2.60
CA ILE A 676 -32.87 -35.43 -1.14
C ILE A 676 -31.43 -35.69 -0.74
N ASP A 677 -31.11 -35.53 0.53
CA ASP A 677 -29.93 -36.19 1.11
C ASP A 677 -30.35 -37.09 2.27
N VAL A 678 -29.55 -38.13 2.50
CA VAL A 678 -29.61 -38.95 3.70
C VAL A 678 -28.20 -39.00 4.27
N HIS A 679 -27.92 -38.08 5.18
CA HIS A 679 -26.61 -37.87 5.78
C HIS A 679 -26.46 -38.66 7.09
N LEU A 680 -25.32 -39.32 7.26
CA LEU A 680 -24.95 -40.08 8.45
C LEU A 680 -23.73 -39.46 9.11
N ASN A 681 -23.84 -39.11 10.40
CA ASN A 681 -22.71 -38.59 11.16
C ASN A 681 -21.64 -39.68 11.47
N ASP A 682 -22.02 -40.96 11.44
CA ASP A 682 -21.13 -42.09 11.69
C ASP A 682 -21.49 -43.28 10.79
N THR A 683 -20.79 -43.41 9.67
CA THR A 683 -20.97 -44.50 8.71
C THR A 683 -20.36 -45.83 9.18
N ALA A 684 -19.45 -45.82 10.15
CA ALA A 684 -18.77 -47.02 10.64
C ALA A 684 -19.71 -47.91 11.48
N ASN A 685 -20.72 -47.30 12.10
CA ASN A 685 -21.73 -47.97 12.91
C ASN A 685 -23.00 -48.36 12.14
N VAL A 686 -23.00 -48.30 10.80
CA VAL A 686 -24.15 -48.67 9.98
C VAL A 686 -23.84 -49.87 9.10
N THR A 687 -24.70 -50.88 9.14
CA THR A 687 -24.51 -52.14 8.40
C THR A 687 -25.17 -52.12 7.02
N ASN A 688 -26.39 -51.58 6.94
CA ASN A 688 -27.14 -51.37 5.71
C ASN A 688 -28.32 -50.42 5.95
N MET A 689 -28.86 -49.88 4.87
CA MET A 689 -30.07 -49.07 4.88
C MET A 689 -30.91 -49.25 3.61
N THR A 690 -32.17 -48.85 3.67
CA THR A 690 -33.05 -48.68 2.51
C THR A 690 -33.65 -47.28 2.53
N ILE A 691 -33.40 -46.51 1.47
CA ILE A 691 -33.99 -45.19 1.26
C ILE A 691 -35.23 -45.38 0.38
N LYS A 692 -36.36 -44.77 0.75
CA LYS A 692 -37.59 -44.71 -0.04
C LYS A 692 -37.94 -43.26 -0.31
N LEU A 693 -38.01 -42.86 -1.58
CA LEU A 693 -38.43 -41.54 -2.04
C LEU A 693 -39.83 -41.65 -2.66
N PHE A 694 -40.82 -41.07 -2.00
CA PHE A 694 -42.22 -41.11 -2.42
C PHE A 694 -42.49 -40.07 -3.50
N TYR A 695 -43.41 -40.40 -4.42
CA TYR A 695 -43.77 -39.52 -5.54
C TYR A 695 -45.28 -39.52 -5.82
N THR A 696 -45.74 -38.46 -6.47
CA THR A 696 -47.12 -38.32 -6.96
C THR A 696 -47.18 -38.45 -8.48
N ASN A 697 -48.35 -38.82 -9.01
CA ASN A 697 -48.57 -38.88 -10.46
C ASN A 697 -48.31 -37.55 -11.18
N ALA A 698 -48.43 -36.41 -10.50
CA ALA A 698 -48.17 -35.09 -11.08
C ALA A 698 -46.66 -34.89 -11.37
N GLU A 699 -45.80 -35.37 -10.47
CA GLU A 699 -44.34 -35.24 -10.55
C GLU A 699 -43.72 -36.09 -11.67
N LEU A 700 -44.40 -37.17 -12.09
CA LEU A 700 -43.94 -38.01 -13.19
C LEU A 700 -43.83 -37.25 -14.52
N ASN A 701 -44.61 -36.19 -14.72
CA ASN A 701 -44.56 -35.32 -15.90
C ASN A 701 -44.44 -36.07 -17.26
N GLY A 702 -45.18 -37.17 -17.42
CA GLY A 702 -45.19 -37.98 -18.65
C GLY A 702 -44.10 -39.05 -18.76
N LEU A 703 -43.32 -39.29 -17.71
CA LEU A 703 -42.39 -40.42 -17.60
C LEU A 703 -43.14 -41.75 -17.40
N ASP A 704 -42.52 -42.85 -17.83
CA ASP A 704 -42.99 -44.21 -17.52
C ASP A 704 -42.68 -44.53 -16.06
N GLU A 705 -43.72 -44.63 -15.24
CA GLU A 705 -43.62 -44.90 -13.81
C GLU A 705 -42.79 -46.17 -13.51
N SER A 706 -42.89 -47.20 -14.35
CA SER A 706 -42.16 -48.47 -14.16
C SER A 706 -40.64 -48.35 -14.39
N SER A 707 -40.20 -47.25 -14.99
CA SER A 707 -38.80 -46.96 -15.29
C SER A 707 -38.08 -46.18 -14.19
N LEU A 708 -38.82 -45.72 -13.17
CA LEU A 708 -38.27 -44.91 -12.09
C LEU A 708 -37.18 -45.65 -11.31
N LYS A 709 -36.09 -44.95 -11.03
CA LYS A 709 -34.96 -45.41 -10.23
C LYS A 709 -34.42 -44.27 -9.39
N LEU A 710 -33.79 -44.64 -8.27
CA LEU A 710 -33.06 -43.68 -7.46
C LEU A 710 -31.65 -43.55 -8.03
N TYR A 711 -31.21 -42.31 -8.18
CA TYR A 711 -29.86 -41.95 -8.56
C TYR A 711 -29.20 -41.23 -7.39
N TRP A 712 -27.89 -41.29 -7.33
CA TRP A 712 -27.05 -40.56 -6.38
C TRP A 712 -25.99 -39.78 -7.14
N TRP A 713 -25.49 -38.70 -6.54
CA TRP A 713 -24.45 -37.87 -7.12
C TRP A 713 -23.06 -38.44 -6.80
N ALA A 714 -22.52 -39.25 -7.72
CA ALA A 714 -21.23 -39.90 -7.51
C ALA A 714 -20.06 -38.93 -7.77
N ARG A 715 -19.25 -38.67 -6.74
CA ARG A 715 -17.97 -37.93 -6.82
C ARG A 715 -16.75 -38.88 -6.86
N GLY A 716 -15.62 -38.41 -7.38
CA GLY A 716 -14.32 -39.07 -7.17
C GLY A 716 -14.01 -40.34 -7.98
N GLU A 717 -14.71 -40.61 -9.09
CA GLU A 717 -14.25 -41.67 -10.00
C GLU A 717 -12.88 -41.30 -10.59
N VAL A 718 -11.87 -42.16 -10.37
CA VAL A 718 -10.49 -41.99 -10.84
C VAL A 718 -10.46 -41.52 -12.31
N GLY A 719 -10.02 -40.29 -12.54
CA GLY A 719 -9.85 -39.69 -13.88
C GLY A 719 -10.92 -38.69 -14.33
N ARG A 720 -11.81 -38.19 -13.45
CA ARG A 720 -12.73 -37.08 -13.77
C ARG A 720 -12.74 -36.00 -12.69
N THR A 721 -12.71 -34.74 -13.10
CA THR A 721 -13.05 -33.57 -12.29
C THR A 721 -14.56 -33.31 -12.44
N GLY A 722 -15.28 -33.21 -11.31
CA GLY A 722 -16.74 -33.03 -11.25
C GLY A 722 -17.54 -34.32 -11.00
N GLY A 723 -18.69 -34.19 -10.31
CA GLY A 723 -19.62 -35.29 -10.04
C GLY A 723 -20.55 -35.61 -11.21
N ARG A 724 -21.31 -36.70 -11.10
CA ARG A 724 -22.42 -37.00 -12.03
C ARG A 724 -23.51 -37.83 -11.35
N TRP A 725 -24.74 -37.70 -11.81
CA TRP A 725 -25.82 -38.59 -11.40
C TRP A 725 -25.64 -40.03 -11.91
N VAL A 726 -25.58 -40.98 -11.00
CA VAL A 726 -25.43 -42.42 -11.28
C VAL A 726 -26.61 -43.17 -10.65
N SER A 727 -27.18 -44.16 -11.35
CA SER A 727 -28.26 -44.97 -10.77
C SER A 727 -27.72 -45.82 -9.63
N CYS A 728 -28.41 -45.84 -8.50
CA CYS A 728 -28.10 -46.77 -7.41
C CYS A 728 -28.13 -48.21 -7.96
N SER A 729 -27.15 -49.03 -7.62
CA SER A 729 -27.00 -50.36 -8.22
C SER A 729 -28.11 -51.34 -7.81
N ASN A 730 -28.73 -51.12 -6.65
CA ASN A 730 -29.85 -51.89 -6.14
C ASN A 730 -31.02 -50.94 -5.83
N THR A 731 -31.80 -50.64 -6.87
CA THR A 731 -32.94 -49.72 -6.82
C THR A 731 -34.11 -50.23 -7.64
N GLY A 732 -35.31 -49.77 -7.31
CA GLY A 732 -36.51 -50.04 -8.07
C GLY A 732 -37.64 -49.08 -7.69
N VAL A 733 -38.83 -49.38 -8.17
CA VAL A 733 -40.06 -48.61 -7.91
C VAL A 733 -41.16 -49.53 -7.41
N ASN A 734 -41.96 -49.02 -6.47
CA ASN A 734 -43.22 -49.59 -6.06
C ASN A 734 -44.34 -48.64 -6.48
N THR A 735 -45.15 -49.08 -7.44
CA THR A 735 -46.22 -48.28 -8.08
C THR A 735 -47.57 -48.45 -7.37
N THR A 736 -47.56 -48.76 -6.07
CA THR A 736 -48.78 -48.94 -5.28
C THR A 736 -49.09 -47.64 -4.55
N ASP A 737 -50.24 -47.05 -4.86
CA ASP A 737 -50.75 -45.88 -4.14
C ASP A 737 -50.79 -46.13 -2.62
N GLN A 738 -50.16 -45.25 -1.85
CA GLN A 738 -50.15 -45.33 -0.40
C GLN A 738 -49.88 -43.96 0.24
N ASN A 739 -50.53 -43.70 1.39
CA ASN A 739 -50.30 -42.50 2.21
C ASN A 739 -50.40 -41.15 1.46
N GLY A 740 -51.22 -41.08 0.41
CA GLY A 740 -51.37 -39.88 -0.42
C GLY A 740 -50.41 -39.80 -1.63
N TYR A 741 -49.47 -40.73 -1.74
CA TYR A 741 -48.54 -40.88 -2.86
C TYR A 741 -49.00 -41.93 -3.87
N SER A 742 -48.51 -41.83 -5.10
CA SER A 742 -48.76 -42.79 -6.18
C SER A 742 -47.79 -43.98 -6.14
N GLY A 743 -46.70 -43.85 -5.37
CA GLY A 743 -45.73 -44.91 -5.18
C GLY A 743 -44.48 -44.38 -4.47
N TYR A 744 -43.43 -45.20 -4.47
CA TYR A 744 -42.09 -44.78 -4.04
C TYR A 744 -40.99 -45.46 -4.85
N ILE A 745 -39.92 -44.73 -5.07
CA ILE A 745 -38.64 -45.23 -5.56
C ILE A 745 -37.86 -45.71 -4.34
N TRP A 746 -37.18 -46.85 -4.41
CA TRP A 746 -36.35 -47.33 -3.30
C TRP A 746 -34.93 -47.66 -3.73
N ALA A 747 -33.98 -47.53 -2.82
CA ALA A 747 -32.62 -48.05 -2.99
C ALA A 747 -32.15 -48.75 -1.71
N TYR A 748 -31.60 -49.95 -1.86
CA TYR A 748 -30.90 -50.66 -0.78
C TYR A 748 -29.41 -50.35 -0.87
N ILE A 749 -28.79 -50.04 0.28
CA ILE A 749 -27.40 -49.62 0.37
C ILE A 749 -26.70 -50.43 1.47
N ASP A 750 -25.56 -51.03 1.14
CA ASP A 750 -24.65 -51.70 2.07
C ASP A 750 -23.18 -51.38 1.71
N ASN A 751 -22.22 -51.84 2.50
CA ASN A 751 -20.80 -51.55 2.27
C ASN A 751 -20.08 -52.46 1.27
N THR A 752 -20.74 -53.51 0.76
CA THR A 752 -20.05 -54.63 0.06
C THR A 752 -20.58 -54.97 -1.32
N THR A 753 -21.86 -54.71 -1.60
CA THR A 753 -22.57 -55.16 -2.81
C THR A 753 -23.22 -54.03 -3.59
N THR A 754 -23.32 -52.83 -3.01
CA THR A 754 -24.01 -51.70 -3.64
C THR A 754 -23.07 -50.54 -4.03
N THR A 755 -23.55 -49.71 -4.94
CA THR A 755 -23.03 -48.37 -5.24
C THR A 755 -24.24 -47.43 -5.31
N PRO A 756 -24.41 -46.45 -4.42
CA PRO A 756 -23.46 -46.03 -3.37
C PRO A 756 -23.26 -47.07 -2.27
N ARG A 757 -22.25 -46.84 -1.43
CA ARG A 757 -21.96 -47.57 -0.19
C ARG A 757 -22.38 -46.74 1.02
N ILE A 758 -22.47 -47.39 2.19
CA ILE A 758 -22.71 -46.68 3.45
C ILE A 758 -21.60 -45.66 3.74
N SER A 759 -20.35 -45.94 3.34
CA SER A 759 -19.23 -44.98 3.44
C SER A 759 -19.42 -43.71 2.62
N ASP A 760 -20.33 -43.70 1.65
CA ASP A 760 -20.60 -42.53 0.79
C ASP A 760 -21.74 -41.65 1.36
N MET A 761 -22.39 -42.07 2.46
CA MET A 761 -23.56 -41.41 3.05
C MET A 761 -23.17 -40.29 4.03
N THR A 762 -22.21 -39.45 3.64
CA THR A 762 -21.71 -38.32 4.45
C THR A 762 -21.97 -36.97 3.77
N GLY A 763 -22.93 -36.89 2.84
CA GLY A 763 -23.26 -35.66 2.12
C GLY A 763 -23.40 -35.77 0.59
N GLN A 764 -23.96 -36.88 0.10
CA GLN A 764 -24.11 -37.11 -1.35
C GLN A 764 -25.59 -37.19 -1.75
N PRO A 765 -26.09 -36.22 -2.54
CA PRO A 765 -27.51 -36.11 -2.81
C PRO A 765 -28.03 -37.25 -3.69
N PHE A 766 -29.31 -37.54 -3.51
CA PHE A 766 -30.11 -38.50 -4.26
C PHE A 766 -31.18 -37.79 -5.08
N GLY A 767 -31.59 -38.40 -6.19
CA GLY A 767 -32.62 -37.87 -7.07
C GLY A 767 -33.44 -38.96 -7.74
N GLY A 768 -34.74 -38.71 -7.91
CA GLY A 768 -35.63 -39.59 -8.64
C GLY A 768 -35.60 -39.32 -10.14
N ARG A 769 -35.44 -40.36 -10.96
CA ARG A 769 -35.42 -40.22 -12.43
C ARG A 769 -36.07 -41.40 -13.14
N GLY A 770 -36.77 -41.10 -14.23
CA GLY A 770 -37.40 -42.06 -15.14
C GLY A 770 -37.00 -41.86 -16.60
N SER A 771 -37.62 -42.64 -17.47
CA SER A 771 -37.53 -42.54 -18.93
C SER A 771 -38.91 -42.26 -19.53
N PRO A 772 -39.01 -41.55 -20.65
CA PRO A 772 -40.28 -41.39 -21.35
C PRO A 772 -40.80 -42.76 -21.83
N PRO A 773 -42.12 -42.96 -21.91
CA PRO A 773 -42.70 -44.19 -22.43
C PRO A 773 -42.22 -44.46 -23.84
N VAL A 774 -41.88 -45.72 -24.13
CA VAL A 774 -41.43 -46.14 -25.45
C VAL A 774 -42.56 -45.86 -26.46
N PRO A 775 -42.33 -45.11 -27.56
CA PRO A 775 -43.36 -44.87 -28.57
C PRO A 775 -43.88 -46.19 -29.11
N VAL A 776 -45.17 -46.47 -28.91
CA VAL A 776 -45.83 -47.59 -29.57
C VAL A 776 -45.82 -47.29 -31.07
N PRO A 777 -45.32 -48.17 -31.96
CA PRO A 777 -45.37 -47.90 -33.39
C PRO A 777 -46.82 -47.72 -33.82
N GLU A 778 -47.20 -46.52 -34.26
CA GLU A 778 -48.49 -46.31 -34.91
C GLU A 778 -48.52 -47.14 -36.20
N TYR A 779 -49.27 -48.23 -36.20
CA TYR A 779 -49.59 -48.91 -37.45
C TYR A 779 -50.43 -47.96 -38.29
N ASN A 780 -49.85 -47.44 -39.37
CA ASN A 780 -50.62 -46.65 -40.33
C ASN A 780 -51.82 -47.48 -40.86
N ILE A 781 -52.85 -46.79 -41.34
CA ILE A 781 -54.08 -47.42 -41.84
C ILE A 781 -53.82 -48.53 -42.88
N PHE A 782 -52.71 -48.46 -43.62
CA PHE A 782 -52.31 -49.51 -44.57
C PHE A 782 -51.84 -50.80 -43.89
N GLY A 783 -51.17 -50.72 -42.74
CA GLY A 783 -50.81 -51.89 -41.92
C GLY A 783 -52.04 -52.58 -41.32
N LEU A 784 -53.03 -51.80 -40.88
CA LEU A 784 -54.30 -52.33 -40.36
C LEU A 784 -55.16 -52.97 -41.48
N LEU A 785 -55.19 -52.37 -42.68
CA LEU A 785 -55.89 -52.92 -43.84
C LEU A 785 -55.23 -54.19 -44.39
N ALA A 786 -53.91 -54.30 -44.35
CA ALA A 786 -53.20 -55.52 -44.73
C ALA A 786 -53.51 -56.69 -43.78
N LEU A 787 -53.60 -56.42 -42.46
CA LEU A 787 -53.96 -57.43 -41.47
C LEU A 787 -55.43 -57.89 -41.63
N ILE A 788 -56.36 -56.97 -41.89
CA ILE A 788 -57.76 -57.28 -42.19
C ILE A 788 -57.88 -58.06 -43.50
N GLY A 789 -57.10 -57.71 -44.54
CA GLY A 789 -57.05 -58.43 -45.81
C GLY A 789 -56.58 -59.87 -45.65
N ILE A 790 -55.53 -60.11 -44.85
CA ILE A 790 -55.02 -61.45 -44.55
C ILE A 790 -56.06 -62.26 -43.74
N LEU A 791 -56.71 -61.67 -42.73
CA LEU A 791 -57.78 -62.35 -41.99
C LEU A 791 -58.99 -62.70 -42.87
N SER A 792 -59.34 -61.84 -43.83
CA SER A 792 -60.46 -62.04 -44.76
C SER A 792 -60.22 -63.22 -45.71
N VAL A 793 -58.98 -63.38 -46.20
CA VAL A 793 -58.57 -64.52 -47.03
C VAL A 793 -58.57 -65.81 -46.22
N VAL A 794 -58.09 -65.78 -44.97
CA VAL A 794 -58.14 -66.94 -44.07
C VAL A 794 -59.58 -67.37 -43.77
N LEU A 795 -60.51 -66.42 -43.58
CA LEU A 795 -61.93 -66.70 -43.35
C LEU A 795 -62.65 -67.23 -44.62
N ALA A 796 -62.27 -66.75 -45.81
CA ALA A 796 -62.78 -67.25 -47.09
C ALA A 796 -62.28 -68.67 -47.42
N VAL A 797 -61.03 -69.00 -47.07
CA VAL A 797 -60.47 -70.35 -47.20
C VAL A 797 -61.10 -71.31 -46.18
N ALA A 798 -61.42 -70.83 -44.98
CA ALA A 798 -62.12 -71.63 -43.97
C ALA A 798 -63.60 -71.92 -44.33
N THR A 799 -64.27 -71.01 -45.03
CA THR A 799 -65.69 -71.16 -45.43
C THR A 799 -65.89 -71.92 -46.75
N SER A 800 -64.93 -71.88 -47.68
CA SER A 800 -64.97 -72.68 -48.92
C SER A 800 -64.74 -74.19 -48.72
N ARG A 801 -64.18 -74.62 -47.58
CA ARG A 801 -64.05 -76.04 -47.21
C ARG A 801 -65.31 -76.66 -46.57
N ARG A 802 -66.41 -75.90 -46.38
CA ARG A 802 -67.66 -76.37 -45.74
C ARG A 802 -68.91 -76.38 -46.65
N ARG A 803 -68.78 -76.19 -47.96
CA ARG A 803 -69.86 -76.42 -48.95
C ARG A 803 -69.36 -77.22 -50.15
N GLY A 804 -69.30 -78.53 -49.96
CA GLY A 804 -69.69 -79.50 -50.98
C GLY A 804 -71.13 -79.93 -50.71
#